data_AF-A0AA48L4P0-F1
#
_entry.id   AF-A0AA48L4P0-F1
#
_cell.length_a   1.000
_cell.length_b   1.000
_cell.length_c   1.000
_cell.angle_alpha   90.00
_cell.angle_beta   90.00
_cell.angle_gamma   90.00
#
_symmetry.space_group_name_H-M   'P 1'
#
loop_
_entity.id
_entity.type
_entity.pdbx_description
1 polymer ?
#
loop_
_entity_poly.entity_id
_entity_poly.type
_entity_poly.pdbx_seq_one_letter_code
_entity_poly.pdbx_strand_id
1 'polypeptide(L)'
;MLMLRRAPVASALFKASPCVRAMGIARYTSTRALSTSGWNLARQSNVVPDLELDPSFDALLGDMQMRSKSRSNTPRQVEEHELELVSSGFGVRKQAPADEEEVEWPDRREERRSPATILGNKKIGMVVLPDALVEGVQDAIEATEDKKHVRYAYLELLEPVKEKSPGGSRNMPQHAIARASAFLPAQYGATYNVLAELDKRVGGITGPLLEVSGGLGPGLWASSEVFGEAALQDFTLVHRTRFGLDLAQELAQNLPGDISFKRDITSVAGPPPQVVMATFALSVLPTGRGRRDLLQHMLNLGAEHMVLVDLAGEAGWTAMKQARQWLLAQSTEDNPLHITAPCPHDGACPRVDMIEPCAFSQRIQRPRFTRKTKHAKRGEEDVSYSYLIVSRGQRPEAPSGLEEGVGRFGAVGREAAARALAKVTGRTEIREVEGGEAGELEVVEIAHDITLPAMEDPVETEKLLKAEAYAWPRLVAPPLKRSGFVVMDACMPDEKLMRFTVAKSLGKQSYYDARKSGWGDLWPHAFKGAVERKRGIRLLIEPNAEDMALPSAEDEQAWLDGQADEENMFAVDPDMDRLIKDLAKDALVEVEDIGAPATVYSASSDYVPEPEVTKKRKEPKTEAAKKRAAQREKRETARERKTKLRDARSDKAELTRADRLFYRDADTATVREFEADDPETEPLRPLSEMEPGLRDMGAALKDNRRRGPGFPFNTYGRELHTSARGLHTSARSLSVAPGATGSSQKSARPKVTVASLQAQHNAGDPITMLTAYDFPTSVLSSRAGVDIVLVGDSMAQVCLGYESTIPLTLEDVVYHTRAVARGVGSSFLLADMPFGYVASSIEAGMDAAVRLVKEGGADGIKIEGGREIIPLVERLSAFGISVMPHIGLQPQRAGVTGYRAQGRTASAAADMVALAGEMEAAGAFALLVEAVPHHVGTTLARSVNIPTIGIGAGPNTSGQVLVITDVLGSLDVGPEAGGEEAPPKLAKFVRQFGSVGRASRAAVDEYVREVKARSYPAVPAETYGMPKEELEEFRRIMEKKGE
;
A
#
# COMPACT_ATOMS: atom_id res chain seq x y z
N MET A 1 59.36 -39.84 -23.66
CA MET A 1 60.78 -40.21 -23.52
C MET A 1 61.42 -39.26 -22.50
N LEU A 2 62.40 -39.69 -21.69
CA LEU A 2 63.09 -38.82 -20.72
C LEU A 2 63.97 -37.78 -21.46
N MET A 3 64.13 -36.50 -21.06
CA MET A 3 64.59 -35.88 -19.79
C MET A 3 66.14 -35.76 -19.70
N LEU A 4 66.67 -35.02 -18.69
CA LEU A 4 68.09 -34.66 -18.40
C LEU A 4 68.61 -33.44 -19.20
N ARG A 5 69.49 -32.51 -18.73
CA ARG A 5 70.24 -32.15 -17.48
C ARG A 5 70.74 -30.67 -17.68
N ARG A 6 71.22 -29.79 -16.77
CA ARG A 6 71.65 -29.63 -15.34
C ARG A 6 71.24 -28.17 -14.90
N ALA A 7 71.28 -27.61 -13.67
CA ALA A 7 72.11 -27.64 -12.44
C ALA A 7 73.45 -26.83 -12.48
N PRO A 8 73.94 -26.22 -11.35
CA PRO A 8 73.27 -25.79 -10.11
C PRO A 8 73.85 -24.51 -9.37
N VAL A 9 73.24 -24.13 -8.21
CA VAL A 9 73.85 -23.44 -7.01
C VAL A 9 74.35 -21.97 -7.16
N ALA A 10 74.09 -21.01 -6.25
CA ALA A 10 73.16 -20.80 -5.11
C ALA A 10 73.22 -19.27 -4.74
N SER A 11 72.96 -18.67 -3.55
CA SER A 11 72.55 -19.06 -2.17
C SER A 11 72.14 -17.81 -1.34
N ALA A 12 71.30 -18.00 -0.30
CA ALA A 12 71.15 -17.16 0.93
C ALA A 12 70.58 -15.70 0.81
N LEU A 13 69.74 -15.17 1.72
CA LEU A 13 69.06 -15.72 2.93
C LEU A 13 67.86 -14.82 3.32
N PHE A 14 66.67 -15.41 3.55
CA PHE A 14 65.50 -14.99 4.40
C PHE A 14 64.95 -13.53 4.31
N LYS A 15 63.64 -13.21 4.32
CA LYS A 15 62.34 -13.90 4.59
C LYS A 15 61.20 -12.94 4.13
N ALA A 16 59.88 -13.23 4.10
CA ALA A 16 59.07 -14.41 4.42
C ALA A 16 57.86 -14.61 3.46
N SER A 17 56.65 -14.12 3.81
CA SER A 17 55.34 -14.43 3.17
C SER A 17 54.32 -13.27 3.36
N PRO A 18 53.10 -13.24 2.73
CA PRO A 18 52.48 -14.20 1.80
C PRO A 18 51.70 -13.62 0.56
N CYS A 19 51.11 -14.54 -0.25
CA CYS A 19 49.83 -14.43 -1.01
C CYS A 19 49.71 -13.94 -2.50
N VAL A 20 48.82 -14.66 -3.25
CA VAL A 20 47.81 -14.23 -4.28
C VAL A 20 48.01 -14.40 -5.84
N ARG A 21 47.09 -15.21 -6.44
CA ARG A 21 46.38 -15.23 -7.78
C ARG A 21 47.04 -15.49 -9.19
N ALA A 22 46.46 -16.51 -9.88
CA ALA A 22 45.82 -16.53 -11.25
C ALA A 22 46.67 -16.32 -12.57
N MET A 23 46.23 -16.52 -13.84
CA MET A 23 44.97 -16.99 -14.50
C MET A 23 45.15 -17.37 -16.02
N GLY A 24 44.14 -18.00 -16.69
CA GLY A 24 43.86 -17.91 -18.16
C GLY A 24 43.84 -19.24 -18.99
N ILE A 25 43.27 -19.36 -20.23
CA ILE A 25 42.40 -18.48 -21.08
C ILE A 25 41.87 -19.25 -22.36
N ALA A 26 40.83 -18.74 -23.08
CA ALA A 26 40.41 -19.01 -24.51
C ALA A 26 39.68 -20.34 -24.91
N ARG A 27 38.92 -20.50 -26.05
CA ARG A 27 38.19 -19.64 -27.07
C ARG A 27 37.30 -20.50 -28.05
N TYR A 28 36.56 -19.84 -28.97
CA TYR A 28 36.05 -20.27 -30.32
C TYR A 28 34.56 -20.66 -30.56
N THR A 29 34.13 -20.83 -31.84
CA THR A 29 32.83 -20.31 -32.37
C THR A 29 32.05 -21.16 -33.42
N SER A 30 30.73 -20.87 -33.54
CA SER A 30 29.87 -20.79 -34.77
C SER A 30 29.57 -22.01 -35.68
N THR A 31 28.28 -22.42 -35.77
CA THR A 31 27.41 -22.39 -37.01
C THR A 31 25.97 -22.91 -36.76
N ARG A 32 25.06 -22.83 -37.76
CA ARG A 32 23.64 -23.29 -37.76
C ARG A 32 23.37 -24.29 -38.91
N ALA A 33 22.47 -25.27 -38.71
CA ALA A 33 21.37 -25.65 -39.65
C ALA A 33 20.61 -26.95 -39.26
N LEU A 34 19.27 -26.94 -39.33
CA LEU A 34 18.35 -28.07 -39.68
C LEU A 34 18.38 -29.37 -38.82
N SER A 35 17.39 -30.29 -38.81
CA SER A 35 15.93 -30.20 -38.99
C SER A 35 15.22 -31.50 -38.51
N THR A 36 14.04 -31.38 -37.88
CA THR A 36 12.91 -32.36 -37.84
C THR A 36 13.05 -33.81 -37.33
N SER A 37 12.06 -34.18 -36.50
CA SER A 37 11.44 -35.53 -36.31
C SER A 37 12.08 -36.55 -35.36
N GLY A 38 11.22 -37.43 -34.79
CA GLY A 38 11.58 -38.61 -33.99
C GLY A 38 11.35 -38.47 -32.47
N TRP A 39 10.27 -39.07 -31.95
CA TRP A 39 10.10 -39.37 -30.52
C TRP A 39 10.42 -40.84 -30.23
N ASN A 40 10.81 -41.15 -28.99
CA ASN A 40 10.95 -42.48 -28.38
C ASN A 40 12.02 -43.44 -28.96
N LEU A 41 13.06 -43.76 -28.16
CA LEU A 41 13.00 -44.92 -27.24
C LEU A 41 14.18 -44.96 -26.24
N ALA A 42 14.10 -45.89 -25.28
CA ALA A 42 15.17 -46.50 -24.47
C ALA A 42 15.87 -45.65 -23.39
N ARG A 43 15.70 -46.09 -22.13
CA ARG A 43 16.61 -45.80 -21.01
C ARG A 43 17.83 -46.73 -21.08
N GLN A 44 19.03 -46.23 -20.79
CA GLN A 44 20.09 -47.02 -20.17
C GLN A 44 20.75 -46.21 -19.05
N SER A 45 21.11 -46.90 -17.97
CA SER A 45 21.65 -46.33 -16.73
C SER A 45 23.14 -46.61 -16.62
N ASN A 46 23.97 -45.58 -16.45
CA ASN A 46 25.36 -45.75 -16.05
C ASN A 46 25.48 -45.63 -14.53
N VAL A 47 26.14 -46.63 -13.93
CA VAL A 47 26.53 -46.66 -12.51
C VAL A 47 27.94 -46.10 -12.39
N VAL A 48 28.22 -45.40 -11.28
CA VAL A 48 29.58 -44.99 -10.87
C VAL A 48 29.92 -45.79 -9.61
N PRO A 49 31.16 -46.30 -9.43
CA PRO A 49 31.50 -47.10 -8.25
C PRO A 49 31.57 -46.26 -6.98
N ASP A 50 31.14 -46.83 -5.86
CA ASP A 50 31.28 -46.22 -4.54
C ASP A 50 32.75 -46.13 -4.08
N LEU A 51 33.03 -45.17 -3.21
CA LEU A 51 34.33 -44.94 -2.60
C LEU A 51 34.24 -45.31 -1.11
N GLU A 52 35.00 -46.31 -0.67
CA GLU A 52 35.02 -46.71 0.75
C GLU A 52 35.60 -45.57 1.62
N LEU A 53 34.81 -45.10 2.58
CA LEU A 53 35.18 -44.06 3.55
C LEU A 53 35.46 -44.64 4.93
N ASP A 54 36.18 -43.89 5.76
CA ASP A 54 36.53 -44.30 7.11
C ASP A 54 35.27 -44.39 8.01
N PRO A 55 35.08 -45.46 8.82
CA PRO A 55 33.90 -45.63 9.67
C PRO A 55 33.65 -44.50 10.68
N SER A 56 34.68 -43.77 11.10
CA SER A 56 34.53 -42.60 11.99
C SER A 56 34.00 -41.36 11.26
N PHE A 57 34.19 -41.28 9.94
CA PHE A 57 33.66 -40.21 9.10
C PHE A 57 32.21 -40.49 8.68
N ASP A 58 31.88 -41.76 8.43
CA ASP A 58 30.54 -42.19 8.03
C ASP A 58 29.51 -41.98 9.17
N ALA A 59 29.91 -42.24 10.42
CA ALA A 59 29.13 -41.89 11.60
C ALA A 59 28.84 -40.37 11.71
N LEU A 60 29.79 -39.53 11.32
CA LEU A 60 29.64 -38.06 11.33
C LEU A 60 28.70 -37.56 10.22
N LEU A 61 28.64 -38.27 9.09
CA LEU A 61 27.73 -37.98 7.98
C LEU A 61 26.28 -38.38 8.29
N GLY A 62 26.07 -39.45 9.06
CA GLY A 62 24.75 -39.89 9.51
C GLY A 62 23.96 -38.79 10.25
N ASP A 63 24.59 -38.14 11.22
CA ASP A 63 23.97 -37.06 12.00
C ASP A 63 23.63 -35.80 11.17
N MET A 64 24.32 -35.57 10.05
CA MET A 64 24.03 -34.44 9.16
C MET A 64 22.88 -34.69 8.18
N GLN A 65 22.53 -35.94 7.85
CA GLN A 65 21.60 -36.23 6.74
C GLN A 65 20.10 -36.18 7.11
N MET A 66 19.75 -35.86 8.35
CA MET A 66 18.34 -35.69 8.79
C MET A 66 17.66 -34.39 8.29
N ARG A 67 18.05 -33.84 7.12
CA ARG A 67 17.28 -32.76 6.45
C ARG A 67 17.49 -32.50 4.94
N SER A 68 17.67 -33.52 4.10
CA SER A 68 17.46 -33.32 2.64
C SER A 68 16.94 -34.54 1.87
N LYS A 69 15.63 -34.58 1.59
CA LYS A 69 15.07 -35.33 0.45
C LYS A 69 14.71 -34.37 -0.68
N SER A 70 15.73 -33.93 -1.42
CA SER A 70 15.56 -33.13 -2.64
C SER A 70 14.87 -33.96 -3.72
N ARG A 71 13.60 -33.67 -4.01
CA ARG A 71 12.95 -34.18 -5.24
C ARG A 71 13.65 -33.56 -6.45
N SER A 72 14.11 -34.40 -7.38
CA SER A 72 14.80 -33.99 -8.60
C SER A 72 13.87 -33.14 -9.48
N ASN A 73 14.25 -31.89 -9.73
CA ASN A 73 13.42 -30.94 -10.46
C ASN A 73 13.61 -31.07 -11.98
N THR A 74 12.91 -32.03 -12.60
CA THR A 74 12.62 -31.98 -14.05
C THR A 74 11.95 -30.63 -14.36
N PRO A 75 12.21 -29.97 -15.50
CA PRO A 75 11.56 -28.69 -15.83
C PRO A 75 10.03 -28.83 -15.94
N ARG A 76 9.32 -28.63 -14.83
CA ARG A 76 7.87 -28.56 -14.79
C ARG A 76 7.47 -27.31 -15.57
N GLN A 77 6.66 -27.46 -16.61
CA GLN A 77 6.07 -26.31 -17.29
C GLN A 77 5.30 -25.49 -16.24
N VAL A 78 5.42 -24.17 -16.31
CA VAL A 78 4.67 -23.28 -15.42
C VAL A 78 3.25 -23.19 -15.97
N GLU A 79 2.46 -24.22 -15.67
CA GLU A 79 1.01 -24.15 -15.70
C GLU A 79 0.52 -23.07 -14.71
N GLU A 80 -0.74 -22.65 -14.82
CA GLU A 80 -1.33 -21.78 -13.81
C GLU A 80 -1.40 -22.54 -12.48
N HIS A 81 -0.38 -22.40 -11.63
CA HIS A 81 -0.41 -22.90 -10.25
C HIS A 81 -1.50 -22.12 -9.49
N GLU A 82 -2.71 -22.66 -9.56
CA GLU A 82 -3.68 -22.59 -8.49
C GLU A 82 -2.97 -23.00 -7.19
N LEU A 83 -3.24 -22.27 -6.11
CA LEU A 83 -3.03 -22.82 -4.78
C LEU A 83 -3.93 -24.04 -4.71
N GLU A 84 -3.36 -25.23 -4.47
CA GLU A 84 -4.13 -26.46 -4.32
C GLU A 84 -5.26 -26.19 -3.33
N LEU A 85 -6.51 -26.36 -3.77
CA LEU A 85 -7.64 -26.42 -2.86
C LEU A 85 -7.34 -27.58 -1.92
N VAL A 86 -7.09 -27.27 -0.65
CA VAL A 86 -7.08 -28.29 0.40
C VAL A 86 -8.54 -28.67 0.56
N SER A 87 -8.96 -29.64 -0.25
CA SER A 87 -10.37 -30.02 -0.41
C SER A 87 -10.99 -30.25 0.95
N SER A 88 -11.99 -29.44 1.29
CA SER A 88 -12.79 -29.58 2.51
C SER A 88 -13.72 -30.77 2.29
N GLY A 89 -13.14 -31.98 2.36
CA GLY A 89 -13.85 -33.22 2.07
C GLY A 89 -15.05 -33.36 2.98
N PHE A 90 -16.25 -33.31 2.39
CA PHE A 90 -17.53 -33.45 3.10
C PHE A 90 -17.46 -34.67 4.02
N GLY A 91 -17.43 -34.39 5.32
CA GLY A 91 -16.72 -35.24 6.26
C GLY A 91 -17.07 -34.85 7.68
N VAL A 92 -18.36 -35.08 8.01
CA VAL A 92 -18.95 -35.19 9.35
C VAL A 92 -17.91 -35.11 10.47
N ARG A 93 -18.08 -34.14 11.38
CA ARG A 93 -17.37 -34.05 12.66
C ARG A 93 -17.72 -35.27 13.53
N LYS A 94 -17.17 -36.43 13.18
CA LYS A 94 -17.37 -37.70 13.88
C LYS A 94 -16.92 -37.50 15.32
N GLN A 95 -17.82 -37.80 16.25
CA GLN A 95 -17.39 -38.30 17.54
C GLN A 95 -16.61 -39.59 17.25
N ALA A 96 -15.30 -39.54 17.44
CA ALA A 96 -14.46 -40.73 17.31
C ALA A 96 -14.87 -41.76 18.37
N PRO A 97 -14.72 -43.07 18.09
CA PRO A 97 -14.73 -44.09 19.14
C PRO A 97 -13.74 -43.71 20.25
N ALA A 98 -14.00 -44.13 21.48
CA ALA A 98 -13.26 -43.71 22.67
C ALA A 98 -11.92 -44.47 22.86
N ASP A 99 -11.41 -45.10 21.80
CA ASP A 99 -10.51 -46.25 21.89
C ASP A 99 -9.50 -46.36 20.73
N GLU A 100 -8.98 -45.24 20.23
CA GLU A 100 -7.71 -45.18 19.48
C GLU A 100 -6.96 -43.85 19.76
N GLU A 101 -5.72 -43.90 20.28
CA GLU A 101 -4.89 -42.72 20.59
C GLU A 101 -4.27 -42.10 19.32
N GLU A 102 -5.07 -41.39 18.53
CA GLU A 102 -4.57 -40.65 17.36
C GLU A 102 -3.72 -39.45 17.81
N VAL A 103 -2.41 -39.53 17.59
CA VAL A 103 -1.44 -38.48 17.99
C VAL A 103 -1.51 -37.31 17.00
N GLU A 104 -2.59 -36.53 17.10
CA GLU A 104 -2.67 -35.18 16.54
C GLU A 104 -1.50 -34.34 17.10
N TRP A 105 -0.77 -33.63 16.24
CA TRP A 105 0.33 -32.76 16.65
C TRP A 105 -0.18 -31.32 16.81
N PRO A 106 -0.40 -30.81 18.05
CA PRO A 106 -0.88 -29.45 18.22
C PRO A 106 0.18 -28.46 17.76
N ASP A 107 -0.22 -27.30 17.23
CA ASP A 107 0.74 -26.20 17.08
C ASP A 107 1.16 -25.74 18.49
N ARG A 108 2.36 -26.17 18.92
CA ARG A 108 3.03 -25.89 20.19
C ARG A 108 3.22 -24.39 20.50
N ARG A 109 2.67 -23.50 19.67
CA ARG A 109 2.54 -22.06 19.89
C ARG A 109 1.25 -21.68 20.62
N GLU A 110 0.20 -22.48 20.56
CA GLU A 110 -1.13 -22.13 21.10
C GLU A 110 -1.25 -22.41 22.59
N GLU A 111 -0.82 -23.59 23.05
CA GLU A 111 -0.72 -23.98 24.48
C GLU A 111 0.07 -22.97 25.35
N ARG A 112 0.87 -22.13 24.70
CA ARG A 112 1.69 -21.08 25.32
C ARG A 112 0.90 -19.83 25.69
N ARG A 113 -0.25 -19.60 25.05
CA ARG A 113 -1.22 -18.56 25.46
C ARG A 113 -1.96 -19.03 26.71
N SER A 114 -2.54 -18.11 27.47
CA SER A 114 -3.51 -18.49 28.52
C SER A 114 -4.87 -18.85 27.90
N PRO A 115 -5.63 -19.81 28.46
CA PRO A 115 -7.00 -20.12 28.03
C PRO A 115 -7.89 -18.87 27.84
N ALA A 116 -7.84 -17.91 28.76
CA ALA A 116 -8.55 -16.64 28.63
C ALA A 116 -8.12 -15.83 27.39
N THR A 117 -6.83 -15.86 27.03
CA THR A 117 -6.31 -15.22 25.80
C THR A 117 -6.70 -16.00 24.55
N ILE A 118 -6.89 -17.32 24.64
CA ILE A 118 -7.41 -18.13 23.52
C ILE A 118 -8.89 -17.79 23.27
N LEU A 119 -9.70 -17.68 24.34
CA LEU A 119 -11.09 -17.24 24.23
C LEU A 119 -11.19 -15.80 23.70
N GLY A 120 -10.39 -14.87 24.24
CA GLY A 120 -10.40 -13.47 23.84
C GLY A 120 -9.84 -13.15 22.45
N ASN A 121 -9.05 -14.04 21.84
CA ASN A 121 -8.35 -13.75 20.58
C ASN A 121 -9.21 -13.94 19.33
N LYS A 122 -9.16 -12.93 18.45
CA LYS A 122 -9.58 -12.98 17.04
C LYS A 122 -8.48 -13.65 16.22
N LYS A 123 -8.66 -14.93 15.87
CA LYS A 123 -7.82 -15.59 14.86
C LYS A 123 -8.23 -15.10 13.47
N ILE A 124 -7.77 -13.90 13.10
CA ILE A 124 -7.84 -13.40 11.71
C ILE A 124 -6.81 -14.19 10.88
N GLY A 125 -7.20 -15.41 10.50
CA GLY A 125 -6.46 -16.29 9.60
C GLY A 125 -6.82 -16.00 8.13
N MET A 126 -6.36 -16.87 7.22
CA MET A 126 -6.96 -16.95 5.88
C MET A 126 -8.16 -17.88 5.95
N VAL A 127 -9.34 -17.41 5.55
CA VAL A 127 -10.53 -18.26 5.38
C VAL A 127 -10.53 -18.81 3.95
N VAL A 128 -10.75 -20.11 3.86
CA VAL A 128 -10.99 -20.87 2.63
C VAL A 128 -12.51 -20.97 2.41
N LEU A 129 -12.95 -21.00 1.16
CA LEU A 129 -14.37 -21.17 0.82
C LEU A 129 -14.71 -22.67 0.77
N PRO A 130 -15.95 -23.08 1.13
CA PRO A 130 -16.41 -24.45 0.91
C PRO A 130 -16.34 -24.81 -0.57
N ASP A 131 -15.86 -26.00 -0.91
CA ASP A 131 -15.68 -26.42 -2.31
C ASP A 131 -17.01 -26.34 -3.10
N ALA A 132 -18.14 -26.72 -2.50
CA ALA A 132 -19.47 -26.63 -3.13
C ALA A 132 -19.88 -25.18 -3.49
N LEU A 133 -19.45 -24.18 -2.71
CA LEU A 133 -19.66 -22.75 -3.05
C LEU A 133 -18.73 -22.32 -4.19
N VAL A 134 -17.50 -22.85 -4.24
CA VAL A 134 -16.55 -22.58 -5.32
C VAL A 134 -17.05 -23.17 -6.64
N GLU A 135 -17.53 -24.41 -6.62
CA GLU A 135 -18.08 -25.12 -7.77
C GLU A 135 -19.37 -24.47 -8.28
N GLY A 136 -20.39 -24.27 -7.43
CA GLY A 136 -21.66 -23.68 -7.87
C GLY A 136 -21.51 -22.28 -8.46
N VAL A 137 -20.62 -21.44 -7.92
CA VAL A 137 -20.35 -20.10 -8.48
C VAL A 137 -19.54 -20.18 -9.78
N GLN A 138 -18.67 -21.20 -9.93
CA GLN A 138 -17.97 -21.45 -11.18
C GLN A 138 -18.95 -21.93 -12.26
N ASP A 139 -19.86 -22.86 -11.95
CA ASP A 139 -20.87 -23.40 -12.87
C ASP A 139 -21.86 -22.32 -13.37
N ALA A 140 -22.35 -21.45 -12.48
CA ALA A 140 -23.21 -20.32 -12.87
C ALA A 140 -22.52 -19.37 -13.88
N ILE A 141 -21.19 -19.22 -13.79
CA ILE A 141 -20.40 -18.46 -14.77
C ILE A 141 -20.18 -19.26 -16.06
N GLU A 142 -20.07 -20.58 -15.98
CA GLU A 142 -19.97 -21.48 -17.15
C GLU A 142 -21.28 -21.51 -17.97
N ALA A 143 -22.44 -21.46 -17.31
CA ALA A 143 -23.76 -21.37 -17.92
C ALA A 143 -24.06 -20.01 -18.61
N THR A 144 -23.23 -18.98 -18.41
CA THR A 144 -23.43 -17.64 -19.00
C THR A 144 -22.87 -17.56 -20.43
N GLU A 145 -23.72 -17.23 -21.41
CA GLU A 145 -23.39 -17.20 -22.86
C GLU A 145 -22.14 -16.36 -23.23
N ASP A 146 -22.02 -15.12 -22.72
CA ASP A 146 -20.76 -14.35 -22.78
C ASP A 146 -20.35 -13.94 -21.36
N LYS A 147 -19.27 -14.59 -20.89
CA LYS A 147 -18.64 -14.39 -19.58
C LYS A 147 -18.14 -12.93 -19.38
N LYS A 148 -18.04 -12.11 -20.44
CA LYS A 148 -17.79 -10.66 -20.32
C LYS A 148 -18.97 -9.92 -19.68
N HIS A 149 -20.22 -10.35 -19.86
CA HIS A 149 -21.36 -9.67 -19.24
C HIS A 149 -21.31 -9.74 -17.71
N VAL A 150 -20.74 -10.80 -17.13
CA VAL A 150 -20.46 -10.89 -15.68
C VAL A 150 -19.45 -9.80 -15.25
N ARG A 151 -18.44 -9.51 -16.09
CA ARG A 151 -17.45 -8.45 -15.83
C ARG A 151 -18.05 -7.05 -15.96
N TYR A 152 -18.90 -6.80 -16.95
CA TYR A 152 -19.60 -5.53 -17.13
C TYR A 152 -20.61 -5.28 -16.00
N ALA A 153 -21.42 -6.29 -15.65
CA ALA A 153 -22.34 -6.21 -14.51
C ALA A 153 -21.61 -5.99 -13.16
N TYR A 154 -20.39 -6.52 -13.00
CA TYR A 154 -19.55 -6.18 -11.85
C TYR A 154 -19.06 -4.73 -11.87
N LEU A 155 -18.75 -4.13 -13.03
CA LEU A 155 -18.44 -2.69 -13.11
C LEU A 155 -19.65 -1.83 -12.75
N GLU A 156 -20.83 -2.14 -13.29
CA GLU A 156 -22.08 -1.45 -12.96
C GLU A 156 -22.39 -1.48 -11.45
N LEU A 157 -22.02 -2.56 -10.75
CA LEU A 157 -22.19 -2.68 -9.30
C LEU A 157 -21.20 -1.85 -8.46
N LEU A 158 -20.11 -1.35 -9.04
CA LEU A 158 -19.15 -0.47 -8.35
C LEU A 158 -19.50 1.02 -8.45
N GLU A 159 -20.22 1.42 -9.50
CA GLU A 159 -20.66 2.80 -9.68
C GLU A 159 -21.66 3.23 -8.59
N PRO A 160 -21.70 4.51 -8.17
CA PRO A 160 -22.77 5.02 -7.31
C PRO A 160 -24.15 4.90 -7.99
N VAL A 161 -25.21 4.76 -7.20
CA VAL A 161 -26.60 4.69 -7.71
C VAL A 161 -27.09 6.12 -7.98
N LYS A 162 -27.45 6.43 -9.23
CA LYS A 162 -27.99 7.74 -9.62
C LYS A 162 -29.50 7.76 -9.38
N GLU A 163 -29.95 8.60 -8.45
CA GLU A 163 -31.32 8.68 -7.91
C GLU A 163 -32.45 8.66 -8.96
N LYS A 164 -32.25 9.34 -10.09
CA LYS A 164 -33.25 9.46 -11.17
C LYS A 164 -33.36 8.23 -12.07
N SER A 165 -32.70 7.12 -11.72
CA SER A 165 -32.76 5.85 -12.44
C SER A 165 -33.82 4.93 -11.80
N PRO A 166 -34.99 4.70 -12.41
CA PRO A 166 -35.89 3.66 -11.91
C PRO A 166 -35.15 2.31 -11.91
N GLY A 167 -35.31 1.51 -10.85
CA GLY A 167 -34.39 0.45 -10.42
C GLY A 167 -34.30 -0.82 -11.28
N GLY A 168 -34.28 -0.68 -12.61
CA GLY A 168 -34.24 -1.78 -13.57
C GLY A 168 -32.85 -2.20 -14.06
N SER A 169 -31.83 -1.33 -14.10
CA SER A 169 -30.57 -1.69 -14.78
C SER A 169 -29.74 -2.72 -14.00
N ARG A 170 -29.54 -2.53 -12.68
CA ARG A 170 -28.64 -3.35 -11.84
C ARG A 170 -29.32 -4.58 -11.21
N ASN A 171 -30.39 -5.08 -11.82
CA ASN A 171 -31.18 -6.21 -11.33
C ASN A 171 -31.54 -7.17 -12.47
N MET A 172 -30.52 -7.86 -12.98
CA MET A 172 -30.59 -8.85 -14.06
C MET A 172 -29.80 -10.12 -13.64
N PRO A 173 -29.95 -11.28 -14.30
CA PRO A 173 -29.20 -12.50 -13.96
C PRO A 173 -27.69 -12.29 -13.86
N GLN A 174 -27.09 -11.58 -14.81
CA GLN A 174 -25.65 -11.28 -14.81
C GLN A 174 -25.20 -10.42 -13.61
N HIS A 175 -26.10 -9.63 -13.00
CA HIS A 175 -25.82 -8.88 -11.77
C HIS A 175 -25.81 -9.79 -10.53
N ALA A 176 -26.61 -10.86 -10.52
CA ALA A 176 -26.53 -11.88 -9.47
C ALA A 176 -25.21 -12.67 -9.61
N ILE A 177 -24.87 -13.13 -10.81
CA ILE A 177 -23.61 -13.88 -11.07
C ILE A 177 -22.37 -13.00 -10.82
N ALA A 178 -22.45 -11.69 -11.09
CA ALA A 178 -21.44 -10.72 -10.69
C ALA A 178 -21.31 -10.58 -9.16
N ARG A 179 -22.41 -10.56 -8.41
CA ARG A 179 -22.39 -10.56 -6.94
C ARG A 179 -21.79 -11.84 -6.37
N ALA A 180 -22.18 -13.00 -6.90
CA ALA A 180 -21.63 -14.30 -6.51
C ALA A 180 -20.12 -14.36 -6.76
N SER A 181 -19.68 -14.01 -7.97
CA SER A 181 -18.27 -14.15 -8.34
C SER A 181 -17.33 -13.10 -7.72
N ALA A 182 -17.82 -11.89 -7.42
CA ALA A 182 -17.00 -10.80 -6.89
C ALA A 182 -17.17 -10.52 -5.38
N PHE A 183 -18.37 -10.57 -4.82
CA PHE A 183 -18.61 -10.12 -3.44
C PHE A 183 -18.85 -11.26 -2.45
N LEU A 184 -19.58 -12.31 -2.84
CA LEU A 184 -19.93 -13.42 -1.95
C LEU A 184 -18.74 -14.08 -1.23
N PRO A 185 -17.56 -14.31 -1.85
CA PRO A 185 -16.37 -14.81 -1.15
C PRO A 185 -15.94 -13.96 0.05
N ALA A 186 -15.92 -12.64 -0.11
CA ALA A 186 -15.49 -11.71 0.93
C ALA A 186 -16.58 -11.56 2.01
N GLN A 187 -17.84 -11.56 1.59
CA GLN A 187 -18.99 -11.53 2.48
C GLN A 187 -19.06 -12.78 3.36
N TYR A 188 -18.86 -13.97 2.76
CA TYR A 188 -18.76 -15.25 3.47
C TYR A 188 -17.66 -15.22 4.53
N GLY A 189 -16.42 -14.86 4.17
CA GLY A 189 -15.32 -14.84 5.13
C GLY A 189 -15.54 -13.88 6.31
N ALA A 190 -16.13 -12.72 6.05
CA ALA A 190 -16.53 -11.78 7.11
C ALA A 190 -17.65 -12.34 8.00
N THR A 191 -18.69 -12.96 7.44
CA THR A 191 -19.78 -13.56 8.21
C THR A 191 -19.34 -14.80 8.99
N TYR A 192 -18.50 -15.66 8.42
CA TYR A 192 -17.88 -16.82 9.10
C TYR A 192 -17.20 -16.40 10.41
N ASN A 193 -16.37 -15.36 10.39
CA ASN A 193 -15.73 -14.83 11.60
C ASN A 193 -16.73 -14.33 12.68
N VAL A 194 -17.91 -13.85 12.27
CA VAL A 194 -18.92 -13.33 13.19
C VAL A 194 -19.75 -14.45 13.79
N LEU A 195 -20.11 -15.47 13.02
CA LEU A 195 -20.79 -16.65 13.53
C LEU A 195 -19.84 -17.49 14.41
N ALA A 196 -18.56 -17.61 14.04
CA ALA A 196 -17.54 -18.23 14.88
C ALA A 196 -17.32 -17.48 16.21
N GLU A 197 -17.53 -16.16 16.26
CA GLU A 197 -17.55 -15.40 17.52
C GLU A 197 -18.83 -15.69 18.34
N LEU A 198 -19.98 -15.89 17.69
CA LEU A 198 -21.24 -16.23 18.36
C LEU A 198 -21.14 -17.60 19.05
N ASP A 199 -20.70 -18.64 18.32
CA ASP A 199 -20.50 -19.97 18.88
C ASP A 199 -19.47 -19.97 20.03
N LYS A 200 -18.37 -19.22 19.83
CA LYS A 200 -17.30 -19.10 20.83
C LYS A 200 -17.72 -18.38 22.11
N ARG A 201 -18.71 -17.47 22.07
CA ARG A 201 -19.23 -16.77 23.26
C ARG A 201 -20.41 -17.47 23.90
N VAL A 202 -21.37 -17.90 23.10
CA VAL A 202 -22.62 -18.51 23.54
C VAL A 202 -22.53 -20.04 23.37
N GLY A 203 -22.38 -20.48 22.12
CA GLY A 203 -22.45 -21.89 21.76
C GLY A 203 -23.88 -22.43 21.75
N GLY A 204 -24.05 -23.71 21.46
CA GLY A 204 -25.37 -24.37 21.52
C GLY A 204 -26.37 -23.90 20.45
N ILE A 205 -25.89 -23.26 19.37
CA ILE A 205 -26.74 -22.83 18.25
C ILE A 205 -27.15 -24.06 17.45
N THR A 206 -28.41 -24.46 17.59
CA THR A 206 -29.01 -25.67 16.98
C THR A 206 -30.46 -25.49 16.53
N GLY A 207 -31.07 -24.33 16.82
CA GLY A 207 -32.42 -23.99 16.37
C GLY A 207 -32.47 -23.29 15.01
N PRO A 208 -33.67 -22.90 14.55
CA PRO A 208 -33.88 -22.32 13.21
C PRO A 208 -33.07 -21.04 12.98
N LEU A 209 -32.57 -20.85 11.77
CA LEU A 209 -31.71 -19.71 11.40
C LEU A 209 -32.38 -18.88 10.30
N LEU A 210 -32.25 -17.55 10.38
CA LEU A 210 -32.80 -16.66 9.36
C LEU A 210 -31.80 -15.60 8.92
N GLU A 211 -31.54 -15.51 7.62
CA GLU A 211 -30.69 -14.50 7.02
C GLU A 211 -31.48 -13.54 6.12
N VAL A 212 -31.40 -12.25 6.41
CA VAL A 212 -31.76 -11.19 5.45
C VAL A 212 -30.50 -10.69 4.78
N SER A 213 -30.29 -11.06 3.52
CA SER A 213 -29.06 -10.73 2.80
C SER A 213 -29.24 -9.55 1.83
N GLY A 214 -28.23 -8.68 1.80
CA GLY A 214 -27.94 -7.79 0.66
C GLY A 214 -26.82 -8.33 -0.25
N GLY A 215 -26.21 -9.46 0.14
CA GLY A 215 -25.26 -10.25 -0.66
C GLY A 215 -25.97 -11.32 -1.49
N LEU A 216 -25.60 -12.58 -1.29
CA LEU A 216 -26.26 -13.78 -1.82
C LEU A 216 -26.18 -14.94 -0.81
N GLY A 217 -26.66 -14.70 0.41
CA GLY A 217 -26.66 -15.71 1.48
C GLY A 217 -25.29 -16.11 2.05
N PRO A 218 -24.33 -15.20 2.31
CA PRO A 218 -23.07 -15.56 2.98
C PRO A 218 -23.27 -16.21 4.36
N GLY A 219 -24.39 -15.93 5.04
CA GLY A 219 -24.79 -16.53 6.31
C GLY A 219 -25.18 -17.99 6.19
N LEU A 220 -25.89 -18.39 5.13
CA LEU A 220 -26.19 -19.80 4.83
C LEU A 220 -24.91 -20.66 4.83
N TRP A 221 -23.93 -20.27 4.01
CA TRP A 221 -22.65 -20.98 3.89
C TRP A 221 -21.83 -20.91 5.19
N ALA A 222 -21.80 -19.75 5.85
CA ALA A 222 -21.08 -19.60 7.12
C ALA A 222 -21.70 -20.41 8.27
N SER A 223 -23.03 -20.55 8.31
CA SER A 223 -23.74 -21.37 9.31
C SER A 223 -23.45 -22.86 9.14
N SER A 224 -23.41 -23.36 7.89
CA SER A 224 -23.05 -24.75 7.60
C SER A 224 -21.66 -25.12 8.14
N GLU A 225 -20.70 -24.19 8.05
CA GLU A 225 -19.31 -24.41 8.45
C GLU A 225 -19.06 -24.20 9.95
N VAL A 226 -19.78 -23.27 10.59
CA VAL A 226 -19.61 -22.98 12.03
C VAL A 226 -20.47 -23.87 12.91
N PHE A 227 -21.74 -24.06 12.57
CA PHE A 227 -22.71 -24.82 13.37
C PHE A 227 -22.93 -26.26 12.85
N GLY A 228 -22.46 -26.57 11.63
CA GLY A 228 -22.61 -27.87 10.98
C GLY A 228 -23.88 -28.01 10.14
N GLU A 229 -23.95 -29.08 9.34
CA GLU A 229 -25.07 -29.38 8.43
C GLU A 229 -26.45 -29.39 9.10
N ALA A 230 -26.52 -29.75 10.39
CA ALA A 230 -27.76 -29.74 11.16
C ALA A 230 -28.42 -28.33 11.22
N ALA A 231 -27.62 -27.26 11.18
CA ALA A 231 -28.10 -25.89 11.20
C ALA A 231 -28.75 -25.44 9.87
N LEU A 232 -28.69 -26.27 8.81
CA LEU A 232 -29.38 -26.04 7.55
C LEU A 232 -30.79 -26.66 7.49
N GLN A 233 -31.18 -27.46 8.48
CA GLN A 233 -32.48 -28.17 8.47
C GLN A 233 -33.68 -27.22 8.64
N ASP A 234 -33.48 -26.06 9.27
CA ASP A 234 -34.49 -25.01 9.46
C ASP A 234 -33.93 -23.62 9.08
N PHE A 235 -33.32 -23.50 7.88
CA PHE A 235 -32.72 -22.24 7.42
C PHE A 235 -33.65 -21.44 6.50
N THR A 236 -33.89 -20.15 6.80
CA THR A 236 -34.62 -19.24 5.92
C THR A 236 -33.73 -18.14 5.35
N LEU A 237 -33.55 -18.12 4.02
CA LEU A 237 -32.86 -17.03 3.31
C LEU A 237 -33.86 -16.05 2.70
N VAL A 238 -33.79 -14.79 3.15
CA VAL A 238 -34.56 -13.66 2.62
C VAL A 238 -33.67 -12.81 1.71
N HIS A 239 -34.02 -12.71 0.42
CA HIS A 239 -33.35 -11.83 -0.53
C HIS A 239 -34.34 -11.05 -1.42
N ARG A 240 -34.21 -9.72 -1.43
CA ARG A 240 -35.22 -8.80 -2.01
C ARG A 240 -35.37 -8.92 -3.52
N THR A 241 -34.25 -9.08 -4.24
CA THR A 241 -34.25 -9.18 -5.70
C THR A 241 -34.50 -10.61 -6.14
N ARG A 242 -35.34 -10.77 -7.17
CA ARG A 242 -35.68 -12.07 -7.74
C ARG A 242 -34.41 -12.81 -8.19
N PHE A 243 -33.64 -12.25 -9.12
CA PHE A 243 -32.47 -12.94 -9.68
C PHE A 243 -31.41 -13.31 -8.64
N GLY A 244 -31.29 -12.56 -7.54
CA GLY A 244 -30.40 -12.94 -6.44
C GLY A 244 -30.97 -14.06 -5.57
N LEU A 245 -32.29 -14.15 -5.40
CA LEU A 245 -32.93 -15.28 -4.70
C LEU A 245 -32.91 -16.53 -5.58
N ASP A 246 -33.27 -16.40 -6.87
CA ASP A 246 -33.24 -17.47 -7.87
C ASP A 246 -31.82 -18.09 -7.95
N LEU A 247 -30.76 -17.27 -8.00
CA LEU A 247 -29.36 -17.75 -7.99
C LEU A 247 -28.92 -18.28 -6.62
N ALA A 248 -29.34 -17.68 -5.50
CA ALA A 248 -28.99 -18.22 -4.18
C ALA A 248 -29.63 -19.60 -3.94
N GLN A 249 -30.83 -19.84 -4.49
CA GLN A 249 -31.46 -21.16 -4.52
C GLN A 249 -30.71 -22.13 -5.44
N GLU A 250 -30.22 -21.68 -6.60
CA GLU A 250 -29.38 -22.47 -7.51
C GLU A 250 -28.07 -22.93 -6.86
N LEU A 251 -27.33 -22.01 -6.24
CA LEU A 251 -26.08 -22.31 -5.54
C LEU A 251 -26.27 -23.27 -4.35
N ALA A 252 -27.45 -23.28 -3.73
CA ALA A 252 -27.76 -24.09 -2.56
C ALA A 252 -28.35 -25.48 -2.88
N GLN A 253 -28.60 -25.83 -4.15
CA GLN A 253 -29.29 -27.09 -4.53
C GLN A 253 -28.62 -28.37 -4.00
N ASN A 254 -27.30 -28.33 -3.77
CA ASN A 254 -26.50 -29.46 -3.30
C ASN A 254 -26.22 -29.43 -1.77
N LEU A 255 -26.78 -28.47 -1.03
CA LEU A 255 -26.61 -28.39 0.44
C LEU A 255 -27.60 -29.30 1.19
N PRO A 256 -27.17 -29.95 2.29
CA PRO A 256 -28.04 -30.83 3.07
C PRO A 256 -28.93 -30.06 4.06
N GLY A 257 -30.17 -29.71 3.66
CA GLY A 257 -31.16 -29.08 4.55
C GLY A 257 -32.48 -28.70 3.86
N ASP A 258 -33.50 -28.31 4.64
CA ASP A 258 -34.72 -27.69 4.12
C ASP A 258 -34.56 -26.16 4.14
N ILE A 259 -34.03 -25.63 3.04
CA ILE A 259 -33.66 -24.22 2.92
C ILE A 259 -34.82 -23.43 2.30
N SER A 260 -35.44 -22.58 3.11
CA SER A 260 -36.61 -21.78 2.79
C SER A 260 -36.23 -20.44 2.15
N PHE A 261 -36.53 -20.26 0.86
CA PHE A 261 -36.21 -19.05 0.10
C PHE A 261 -37.39 -18.07 0.08
N LYS A 262 -37.16 -16.81 0.51
CA LYS A 262 -38.20 -15.76 0.64
C LYS A 262 -37.74 -14.44 0.02
N ARG A 263 -38.71 -13.66 -0.49
CA ARG A 263 -38.45 -12.32 -1.06
C ARG A 263 -38.61 -11.16 -0.07
N ASP A 264 -39.31 -11.40 1.03
CA ASP A 264 -39.60 -10.42 2.07
C ASP A 264 -39.60 -11.09 3.45
N ILE A 265 -39.05 -10.41 4.47
CA ILE A 265 -39.06 -10.84 5.87
C ILE A 265 -40.49 -10.91 6.42
N THR A 266 -41.42 -10.07 5.91
CA THR A 266 -42.85 -10.13 6.30
C THR A 266 -43.54 -11.43 5.86
N SER A 267 -42.96 -12.16 4.89
CA SER A 267 -43.50 -13.43 4.37
C SER A 267 -42.98 -14.68 5.10
N VAL A 268 -42.23 -14.48 6.19
CA VAL A 268 -41.72 -15.54 7.05
C VAL A 268 -42.78 -15.91 8.08
N ALA A 269 -43.08 -17.20 8.19
CA ALA A 269 -43.98 -17.76 9.18
C ALA A 269 -43.39 -19.09 9.67
N GLY A 270 -43.43 -19.32 10.98
CA GLY A 270 -42.77 -20.44 11.65
C GLY A 270 -42.56 -20.17 13.14
N PRO A 271 -41.81 -21.02 13.86
CA PRO A 271 -41.27 -20.69 15.18
C PRO A 271 -40.30 -19.49 15.12
N PRO A 272 -40.04 -18.81 16.25
CA PRO A 272 -39.00 -17.78 16.29
C PRO A 272 -37.62 -18.40 15.98
N PRO A 273 -36.79 -17.79 15.10
CA PRO A 273 -35.46 -18.31 14.80
C PRO A 273 -34.52 -18.06 15.97
N GLN A 274 -33.62 -19.00 16.27
CA GLN A 274 -32.62 -18.82 17.31
C GLN A 274 -31.65 -17.68 16.97
N VAL A 275 -31.20 -17.62 15.72
CA VAL A 275 -30.37 -16.53 15.20
C VAL A 275 -31.06 -15.89 14.00
N VAL A 276 -31.28 -14.58 14.09
CA VAL A 276 -31.66 -13.75 12.94
C VAL A 276 -30.48 -12.85 12.55
N MET A 277 -30.11 -12.83 11.28
CA MET A 277 -28.93 -12.12 10.80
C MET A 277 -29.23 -11.20 9.61
N ALA A 278 -28.59 -10.03 9.58
CA ALA A 278 -28.63 -9.08 8.47
C ALA A 278 -27.22 -8.97 7.87
N THR A 279 -27.01 -9.56 6.69
CA THR A 279 -25.69 -9.65 6.05
C THR A 279 -25.60 -8.69 4.87
N PHE A 280 -24.81 -7.63 5.03
CA PHE A 280 -24.58 -6.58 4.03
C PHE A 280 -25.88 -5.94 3.51
N ALA A 281 -26.91 -5.94 4.38
CA ALA A 281 -28.29 -5.59 4.04
C ALA A 281 -28.68 -4.17 4.46
N LEU A 282 -27.95 -3.56 5.40
CA LEU A 282 -28.26 -2.26 6.00
C LEU A 282 -27.70 -1.10 5.17
N SER A 283 -26.45 -1.23 4.69
CA SER A 283 -25.86 -0.29 3.72
C SER A 283 -26.60 -0.28 2.37
N VAL A 284 -27.17 -1.42 1.99
CA VAL A 284 -28.00 -1.61 0.78
C VAL A 284 -29.45 -1.11 0.96
N LEU A 285 -29.81 -0.55 2.13
CA LEU A 285 -31.07 0.18 2.31
C LEU A 285 -30.83 1.69 2.13
N PRO A 286 -31.52 2.35 1.16
CA PRO A 286 -31.26 3.74 0.83
C PRO A 286 -31.76 4.72 1.90
N THR A 287 -32.85 4.39 2.60
CA THR A 287 -33.47 5.26 3.61
C THR A 287 -33.21 4.75 5.03
N GLY A 288 -33.03 5.68 5.97
CA GLY A 288 -32.95 5.35 7.40
C GLY A 288 -34.23 4.66 7.91
N ARG A 289 -35.40 5.03 7.37
CA ARG A 289 -36.67 4.33 7.64
C ARG A 289 -36.60 2.85 7.28
N GLY A 290 -36.17 2.50 6.07
CA GLY A 290 -36.06 1.09 5.66
C GLY A 290 -35.10 0.26 6.52
N ARG A 291 -34.05 0.88 7.08
CA ARG A 291 -33.16 0.25 8.07
C ARG A 291 -33.89 -0.02 9.40
N ARG A 292 -34.65 0.96 9.91
CA ARG A 292 -35.50 0.79 11.10
C ARG A 292 -36.56 -0.29 10.90
N ASP A 293 -37.26 -0.24 9.77
CA ASP A 293 -38.29 -1.23 9.43
C ASP A 293 -37.70 -2.66 9.44
N LEU A 294 -36.52 -2.88 8.85
CA LEU A 294 -35.84 -4.18 8.90
C LEU A 294 -35.48 -4.60 10.34
N LEU A 295 -34.84 -3.71 11.11
CA LEU A 295 -34.44 -4.02 12.49
C LEU A 295 -35.65 -4.30 13.39
N GLN A 296 -36.76 -3.59 13.20
CA GLN A 296 -38.02 -3.84 13.91
C GLN A 296 -38.62 -5.20 13.55
N HIS A 297 -38.60 -5.61 12.27
CA HIS A 297 -39.05 -6.95 11.89
C HIS A 297 -38.14 -8.04 12.48
N MET A 298 -36.82 -7.84 12.50
CA MET A 298 -35.88 -8.76 13.17
C MET A 298 -36.13 -8.86 14.68
N LEU A 299 -36.44 -7.75 15.35
CA LEU A 299 -36.79 -7.72 16.77
C LEU A 299 -38.15 -8.39 17.04
N ASN A 300 -39.13 -8.21 16.15
CA ASN A 300 -40.48 -8.78 16.25
C ASN A 300 -40.52 -10.28 15.97
N LEU A 301 -39.53 -10.85 15.27
CA LEU A 301 -39.37 -12.30 15.10
C LEU A 301 -39.02 -13.05 16.40
N GLY A 302 -38.77 -12.34 17.51
CA GLY A 302 -38.56 -12.96 18.82
C GLY A 302 -37.20 -13.63 19.02
N ALA A 303 -36.29 -13.53 18.07
CA ALA A 303 -35.02 -14.29 18.05
C ALA A 303 -34.13 -14.09 19.29
N GLU A 304 -33.41 -15.13 19.71
CA GLU A 304 -32.48 -15.09 20.85
C GLU A 304 -31.26 -14.20 20.54
N HIS A 305 -30.71 -14.33 19.34
CA HIS A 305 -29.54 -13.59 18.87
C HIS A 305 -29.81 -12.83 17.56
N MET A 306 -29.39 -11.56 17.52
CA MET A 306 -29.45 -10.69 16.34
C MET A 306 -28.03 -10.38 15.86
N VAL A 307 -27.68 -10.82 14.65
CA VAL A 307 -26.32 -10.67 14.08
C VAL A 307 -26.36 -9.68 12.90
N LEU A 308 -25.71 -8.53 13.04
CA LEU A 308 -25.56 -7.54 11.98
C LEU A 308 -24.13 -7.59 11.44
N VAL A 309 -23.96 -7.69 10.12
CA VAL A 309 -22.65 -7.62 9.44
C VAL A 309 -22.77 -6.69 8.25
N ASP A 310 -21.87 -5.72 8.11
CA ASP A 310 -21.81 -4.87 6.92
C ASP A 310 -20.35 -4.46 6.59
N LEU A 311 -20.11 -3.84 5.43
CA LEU A 311 -18.78 -3.36 5.07
C LEU A 311 -18.36 -2.18 5.95
N ALA A 312 -17.07 -2.10 6.30
CA ALA A 312 -16.53 -1.01 7.12
C ALA A 312 -16.37 0.32 6.36
N GLY A 313 -16.90 0.43 5.14
CA GLY A 313 -17.02 1.70 4.44
C GLY A 313 -18.06 2.61 5.10
N GLU A 314 -18.02 3.91 4.80
CA GLU A 314 -18.83 4.96 5.43
C GLU A 314 -20.31 4.59 5.58
N ALA A 315 -20.98 4.18 4.49
CA ALA A 315 -22.40 3.81 4.51
C ALA A 315 -22.72 2.64 5.45
N GLY A 316 -21.84 1.63 5.51
CA GLY A 316 -22.01 0.47 6.40
C GLY A 316 -21.66 0.78 7.85
N TRP A 317 -20.63 1.61 8.10
CA TRP A 317 -20.30 2.09 9.44
C TRP A 317 -21.41 2.98 10.01
N THR A 318 -21.91 3.95 9.25
CA THR A 318 -23.04 4.81 9.65
C THR A 318 -24.30 4.00 9.91
N ALA A 319 -24.63 3.02 9.05
CA ALA A 319 -25.76 2.12 9.29
C ALA A 319 -25.55 1.26 10.56
N MET A 320 -24.33 0.80 10.84
CA MET A 320 -24.01 0.02 12.05
C MET A 320 -24.07 0.85 13.33
N LYS A 321 -23.63 2.13 13.30
CA LYS A 321 -23.80 3.08 14.41
C LYS A 321 -25.29 3.26 14.75
N GLN A 322 -26.08 3.62 13.74
CA GLN A 322 -27.53 3.82 13.84
C GLN A 322 -28.23 2.56 14.37
N ALA A 323 -27.90 1.37 13.82
CA ALA A 323 -28.49 0.11 14.24
C ALA A 323 -28.15 -0.25 15.70
N ARG A 324 -26.90 -0.03 16.14
CA ARG A 324 -26.50 -0.25 17.55
C ARG A 324 -27.30 0.64 18.49
N GLN A 325 -27.35 1.94 18.21
CA GLN A 325 -28.05 2.91 19.06
C GLN A 325 -29.55 2.58 19.14
N TRP A 326 -30.20 2.34 18.00
CA TRP A 326 -31.62 2.05 17.95
C TRP A 326 -32.00 0.74 18.66
N LEU A 327 -31.25 -0.35 18.44
CA LEU A 327 -31.53 -1.64 19.10
C LEU A 327 -31.40 -1.55 20.62
N LEU A 328 -30.41 -0.82 21.14
CA LEU A 328 -30.26 -0.60 22.58
C LEU A 328 -31.41 0.22 23.17
N ALA A 329 -31.90 1.22 22.43
CA ALA A 329 -33.09 1.99 22.83
C ALA A 329 -34.38 1.15 22.85
N GLN A 330 -34.40 -0.04 22.24
CA GLN A 330 -35.53 -0.99 22.36
C GLN A 330 -35.39 -1.94 23.56
N SER A 331 -34.32 -1.84 24.36
CA SER A 331 -34.12 -2.67 25.56
C SER A 331 -35.01 -2.18 26.70
N THR A 332 -35.85 -3.04 27.26
CA THR A 332 -36.68 -2.74 28.44
C THR A 332 -36.33 -3.66 29.62
N GLU A 333 -36.88 -3.39 30.80
CA GLU A 333 -36.72 -4.26 31.98
C GLU A 333 -37.35 -5.65 31.76
N ASP A 334 -38.49 -5.71 31.07
CA ASP A 334 -39.19 -6.96 30.70
C ASP A 334 -38.54 -7.71 29.52
N ASN A 335 -37.86 -6.99 28.61
CA ASN A 335 -37.25 -7.53 27.39
C ASN A 335 -35.84 -6.95 27.19
N PRO A 336 -34.88 -7.27 28.10
CA PRO A 336 -33.54 -6.72 28.04
C PRO A 336 -32.75 -7.23 26.84
N LEU A 337 -31.94 -6.34 26.26
CA LEU A 337 -31.05 -6.61 25.15
C LEU A 337 -29.62 -6.21 25.52
N HIS A 338 -28.66 -7.08 25.28
CA HIS A 338 -27.24 -6.79 25.52
C HIS A 338 -26.37 -7.13 24.30
N ILE A 339 -25.22 -6.48 24.19
CA ILE A 339 -24.23 -6.71 23.15
C ILE A 339 -23.28 -7.82 23.60
N THR A 340 -23.44 -8.98 22.97
CA THR A 340 -22.55 -10.13 23.09
C THR A 340 -21.20 -9.84 22.42
N ALA A 341 -21.18 -9.15 21.28
CA ALA A 341 -19.96 -8.70 20.61
C ALA A 341 -20.23 -7.54 19.62
N PRO A 342 -19.24 -6.73 19.23
CA PRO A 342 -17.87 -6.67 19.75
C PRO A 342 -17.71 -5.69 20.93
N CYS A 343 -18.75 -4.95 21.34
CA CYS A 343 -18.63 -4.04 22.48
C CYS A 343 -18.58 -4.81 23.81
N PRO A 344 -17.68 -4.44 24.74
CA PRO A 344 -17.66 -4.99 26.11
C PRO A 344 -18.64 -4.24 27.05
N HIS A 345 -19.53 -3.42 26.50
CA HIS A 345 -20.48 -2.57 27.21
C HIS A 345 -21.72 -2.31 26.34
N ASP A 346 -22.82 -1.97 27.01
CA ASP A 346 -24.12 -1.75 26.37
C ASP A 346 -24.49 -0.27 26.25
N GLY A 347 -23.90 0.63 27.05
CA GLY A 347 -24.15 2.08 26.94
C GLY A 347 -23.56 2.78 25.71
N ALA A 348 -23.22 4.06 25.83
CA ALA A 348 -22.78 4.90 24.72
C ALA A 348 -21.48 4.40 24.07
N CYS A 349 -21.39 4.43 22.74
CA CYS A 349 -20.21 3.94 22.02
C CYS A 349 -19.14 5.04 21.89
N PRO A 350 -17.98 4.97 22.57
CA PRO A 350 -16.95 6.01 22.55
C PRO A 350 -16.12 6.04 21.24
N ARG A 351 -16.71 5.53 20.16
CA ARG A 351 -16.21 5.64 18.78
C ARG A 351 -17.27 6.19 17.81
N VAL A 352 -18.44 6.62 18.29
CA VAL A 352 -19.56 7.06 17.44
C VAL A 352 -19.15 8.26 16.55
N ASP A 353 -18.37 9.19 17.09
CA ASP A 353 -17.92 10.43 16.40
C ASP A 353 -16.53 10.30 15.76
N MET A 354 -15.97 9.09 15.72
CA MET A 354 -14.63 8.84 15.20
C MET A 354 -14.69 8.64 13.68
N ILE A 355 -13.90 9.42 12.94
CA ILE A 355 -13.73 9.33 11.48
C ILE A 355 -13.31 7.90 11.08
N GLU A 356 -12.44 7.26 11.87
CA GLU A 356 -12.04 5.87 11.63
C GLU A 356 -13.12 4.89 12.13
N PRO A 357 -13.69 4.04 11.24
CA PRO A 357 -14.78 3.12 11.59
C PRO A 357 -14.37 2.09 12.66
N CYS A 358 -15.35 1.54 13.38
CA CYS A 358 -15.13 0.39 14.26
C CYS A 358 -15.05 -0.89 13.40
N ALA A 359 -13.94 -1.00 12.68
CA ALA A 359 -13.70 -2.03 11.68
C ALA A 359 -12.96 -3.25 12.25
N PHE A 360 -13.12 -4.36 11.53
CA PHE A 360 -12.35 -5.58 11.59
C PHE A 360 -11.88 -5.89 10.16
N SER A 361 -10.83 -6.70 10.02
CA SER A 361 -10.36 -7.16 8.71
C SER A 361 -10.34 -8.67 8.68
N GLN A 362 -10.67 -9.27 7.54
CA GLN A 362 -10.56 -10.71 7.31
C GLN A 362 -9.89 -11.02 5.98
N ARG A 363 -8.92 -11.94 5.98
CA ARG A 363 -8.23 -12.40 4.79
C ARG A 363 -8.96 -13.57 4.14
N ILE A 364 -9.29 -13.47 2.87
CA ILE A 364 -9.82 -14.59 2.08
C ILE A 364 -8.86 -14.95 0.95
N GLN A 365 -8.84 -16.24 0.62
CA GLN A 365 -8.34 -16.68 -0.68
C GLN A 365 -9.30 -16.17 -1.78
N ARG A 366 -8.76 -15.79 -2.94
CA ARG A 366 -9.54 -15.43 -4.13
C ARG A 366 -9.64 -16.64 -5.07
N PRO A 367 -10.81 -17.27 -5.23
CA PRO A 367 -11.04 -18.27 -6.27
C PRO A 367 -10.68 -17.75 -7.67
N ARG A 368 -10.41 -18.67 -8.60
CA ARG A 368 -10.02 -18.31 -9.97
C ARG A 368 -11.11 -17.52 -10.70
N PHE A 369 -12.39 -17.75 -10.41
CA PHE A 369 -13.48 -16.89 -10.90
C PHE A 369 -13.40 -15.47 -10.32
N THR A 370 -13.19 -15.29 -9.02
CA THR A 370 -13.09 -13.96 -8.39
C THR A 370 -11.90 -13.17 -8.95
N ARG A 371 -10.79 -13.84 -9.22
CA ARG A 371 -9.64 -13.24 -9.92
C ARG A 371 -9.98 -12.80 -11.34
N LYS A 372 -10.73 -13.63 -12.09
CA LYS A 372 -11.24 -13.28 -13.44
C LYS A 372 -12.21 -12.08 -13.37
N THR A 373 -13.28 -12.14 -12.58
CA THR A 373 -14.28 -11.05 -12.47
C THR A 373 -13.66 -9.75 -11.98
N LYS A 374 -12.76 -9.78 -10.97
CA LYS A 374 -12.08 -8.57 -10.46
C LYS A 374 -10.90 -8.10 -11.30
N HIS A 375 -10.48 -8.84 -12.32
CA HIS A 375 -9.16 -8.69 -12.99
C HIS A 375 -7.98 -8.69 -11.98
N ALA A 376 -8.13 -9.39 -10.85
CA ALA A 376 -7.21 -9.33 -9.73
C ALA A 376 -6.03 -10.31 -9.89
N LYS A 377 -4.81 -9.75 -9.97
CA LYS A 377 -3.58 -10.56 -10.10
C LYS A 377 -3.25 -11.38 -8.85
N ARG A 378 -3.47 -10.83 -7.64
CA ARG A 378 -3.22 -11.50 -6.34
C ARG A 378 -4.25 -12.62 -6.08
N GLY A 379 -3.79 -13.71 -5.46
CA GLY A 379 -4.61 -14.86 -5.04
C GLY A 379 -5.33 -14.70 -3.70
N GLU A 380 -5.25 -13.52 -3.09
CA GLU A 380 -5.84 -13.19 -1.77
C GLU A 380 -6.44 -11.77 -1.81
N GLU A 381 -7.34 -11.49 -0.86
CA GLU A 381 -7.74 -10.14 -0.46
C GLU A 381 -8.11 -10.05 1.02
N ASP A 382 -7.90 -8.86 1.59
CA ASP A 382 -8.39 -8.50 2.92
C ASP A 382 -9.69 -7.69 2.74
N VAL A 383 -10.77 -8.11 3.39
CA VAL A 383 -12.04 -7.37 3.46
C VAL A 383 -12.17 -6.68 4.82
N SER A 384 -12.55 -5.40 4.82
CA SER A 384 -12.83 -4.67 6.05
C SER A 384 -14.34 -4.59 6.29
N TYR A 385 -14.77 -5.02 7.48
CA TYR A 385 -16.18 -5.15 7.87
C TYR A 385 -16.43 -4.61 9.28
N SER A 386 -17.65 -4.19 9.55
CA SER A 386 -18.15 -3.85 10.88
C SER A 386 -19.30 -4.79 11.23
N TYR A 387 -19.44 -5.14 12.50
CA TYR A 387 -20.47 -6.08 12.94
C TYR A 387 -20.97 -5.78 14.34
N LEU A 388 -22.14 -6.33 14.67
CA LEU A 388 -22.77 -6.30 15.98
C LEU A 388 -23.48 -7.63 16.23
N ILE A 389 -23.37 -8.17 17.44
CA ILE A 389 -24.15 -9.30 17.95
C ILE A 389 -24.89 -8.80 19.18
N VAL A 390 -26.21 -8.67 19.07
CA VAL A 390 -27.12 -8.37 20.19
C VAL A 390 -27.78 -9.68 20.61
N SER A 391 -28.10 -9.83 21.89
CA SER A 391 -28.73 -11.03 22.44
C SER A 391 -29.79 -10.63 23.46
N ARG A 392 -30.86 -11.41 23.58
CA ARG A 392 -31.88 -11.19 24.62
C ARG A 392 -31.39 -11.64 25.98
N GLY A 393 -32.07 -11.13 27.01
CA GLY A 393 -31.71 -11.37 28.40
C GLY A 393 -30.76 -10.32 28.94
N GLN A 394 -30.59 -10.31 30.27
CA GLN A 394 -29.62 -9.44 30.93
C GLN A 394 -28.18 -9.79 30.50
N ARG A 395 -27.28 -8.81 30.53
CA ARG A 395 -25.85 -9.04 30.29
C ARG A 395 -25.32 -10.04 31.33
N PRO A 396 -24.61 -11.11 30.94
CA PRO A 396 -23.93 -11.98 31.88
C PRO A 396 -22.94 -11.22 32.77
N GLU A 397 -23.10 -11.33 34.09
CA GLU A 397 -22.16 -10.79 35.06
C GLU A 397 -20.94 -11.70 35.22
N ALA A 398 -19.77 -11.11 35.48
CA ALA A 398 -18.58 -11.88 35.83
C ALA A 398 -18.73 -12.49 37.24
N PRO A 399 -18.38 -13.77 37.47
CA PRO A 399 -18.60 -14.41 38.77
C PRO A 399 -17.77 -13.75 39.89
N SER A 400 -18.44 -13.39 40.99
CA SER A 400 -17.80 -12.72 42.12
C SER A 400 -16.92 -13.68 42.95
N GLY A 401 -15.80 -13.16 43.47
CA GLY A 401 -14.83 -13.90 44.30
C GLY A 401 -13.60 -14.46 43.58
N LEU A 402 -13.50 -14.33 42.25
CA LEU A 402 -12.35 -14.79 41.45
C LEU A 402 -11.23 -13.74 41.38
N GLU A 403 -10.52 -13.49 42.49
CA GLU A 403 -9.58 -12.36 42.62
C GLU A 403 -8.43 -12.33 41.59
N GLU A 404 -7.99 -13.48 41.05
CA GLU A 404 -6.94 -13.55 40.01
C GLU A 404 -7.47 -13.75 38.57
N GLY A 405 -8.78 -14.00 38.39
CA GLY A 405 -9.42 -14.33 37.12
C GLY A 405 -9.15 -15.76 36.61
N VAL A 406 -10.13 -16.38 35.95
CA VAL A 406 -10.06 -17.80 35.53
C VAL A 406 -9.13 -17.98 34.33
N GLY A 407 -8.52 -19.16 34.18
CA GLY A 407 -7.81 -19.53 32.95
C GLY A 407 -6.70 -18.56 32.52
N ARG A 408 -6.10 -17.79 33.44
CA ARG A 408 -5.04 -16.81 33.16
C ARG A 408 -3.65 -17.43 33.01
N PHE A 409 -3.45 -18.68 33.41
CA PHE A 409 -2.17 -19.39 33.36
C PHE A 409 -2.07 -20.37 32.16
N GLY A 410 -1.39 -19.92 31.10
CA GLY A 410 -0.94 -20.77 29.99
C GLY A 410 0.38 -21.50 30.30
N ALA A 411 0.91 -22.26 29.33
CA ALA A 411 2.18 -22.98 29.52
C ALA A 411 3.38 -22.05 29.80
N VAL A 412 3.34 -20.79 29.34
CA VAL A 412 4.41 -19.80 29.65
C VAL A 412 4.38 -19.39 31.13
N GLY A 413 3.19 -19.31 31.73
CA GLY A 413 2.95 -19.12 33.15
C GLY A 413 3.39 -20.33 33.97
N ARG A 414 3.00 -21.55 33.55
CA ARG A 414 3.43 -22.81 34.20
C ARG A 414 4.96 -22.97 34.19
N GLU A 415 5.61 -22.69 33.06
CA GLU A 415 7.09 -22.65 32.94
C GLU A 415 7.73 -21.57 33.85
N ALA A 416 7.03 -20.45 34.08
CA ALA A 416 7.50 -19.41 35.02
C ALA A 416 7.39 -19.86 36.48
N ALA A 417 6.23 -20.44 36.86
CA ALA A 417 5.95 -20.92 38.21
C ALA A 417 6.90 -22.06 38.59
N ALA A 418 7.07 -23.08 37.73
CA ALA A 418 8.03 -24.15 37.96
C ALA A 418 9.47 -23.64 38.11
N ARG A 419 9.89 -22.63 37.32
CA ARG A 419 11.22 -22.01 37.43
C ARG A 419 11.37 -21.10 38.67
N ALA A 420 10.28 -20.55 39.19
CA ALA A 420 10.28 -19.83 40.47
C ALA A 420 10.36 -20.82 41.64
N LEU A 421 9.60 -21.92 41.59
CA LEU A 421 9.62 -23.01 42.56
C LEU A 421 11.01 -23.64 42.69
N ALA A 422 11.64 -23.97 41.56
CA ALA A 422 13.01 -24.49 41.50
C ALA A 422 14.08 -23.49 42.02
N LYS A 423 13.74 -22.20 42.14
CA LYS A 423 14.58 -21.16 42.77
C LYS A 423 14.35 -20.98 44.28
N VAL A 424 13.24 -21.49 44.80
CA VAL A 424 12.90 -21.45 46.23
C VAL A 424 13.30 -22.73 46.92
N THR A 425 12.99 -23.89 46.32
CA THR A 425 13.39 -25.23 46.82
C THR A 425 14.90 -25.43 46.88
N GLY A 426 15.66 -24.80 45.97
CA GLY A 426 17.13 -24.76 46.02
C GLY A 426 17.72 -23.82 47.07
N ARG A 427 17.05 -23.61 48.21
CA ARG A 427 17.55 -22.81 49.35
C ARG A 427 17.74 -23.68 50.59
N THR A 428 19.00 -23.87 50.94
CA THR A 428 19.45 -24.42 52.22
C THR A 428 19.57 -23.32 53.28
N GLU A 429 19.08 -23.59 54.48
CA GLU A 429 19.32 -22.77 55.67
C GLU A 429 20.25 -23.50 56.63
N ILE A 430 21.10 -22.76 57.34
CA ILE A 430 22.04 -23.32 58.33
C ILE A 430 21.45 -23.08 59.72
N ARG A 431 21.30 -24.14 60.52
CA ARG A 431 20.74 -24.11 61.88
C ARG A 431 21.68 -24.79 62.87
N GLU A 432 21.72 -24.33 64.11
CA GLU A 432 22.39 -25.06 65.19
C GLU A 432 21.56 -26.29 65.58
N VAL A 433 22.23 -27.41 65.84
CA VAL A 433 21.59 -28.67 66.22
C VAL A 433 21.18 -28.62 67.70
N GLU A 434 19.88 -28.73 68.00
CA GLU A 434 19.38 -28.80 69.39
C GLU A 434 19.93 -30.06 70.09
N GLY A 435 20.92 -29.87 70.96
CA GLY A 435 21.56 -30.94 71.74
C GLY A 435 22.90 -31.43 71.21
N GLY A 436 23.42 -30.87 70.11
CA GLY A 436 24.79 -31.09 69.65
C GLY A 436 25.86 -30.44 70.54
N GLU A 437 27.14 -30.72 70.30
CA GLU A 437 28.21 -29.94 70.94
C GLU A 437 28.27 -28.52 70.37
N ALA A 438 28.68 -27.55 71.20
CA ALA A 438 28.53 -26.12 70.90
C ALA A 438 29.27 -25.69 69.62
N GLY A 439 28.49 -25.40 68.56
CA GLY A 439 28.99 -25.05 67.22
C GLY A 439 28.65 -26.05 66.11
N GLU A 440 27.91 -27.13 66.40
CA GLU A 440 27.43 -28.07 65.40
C GLU A 440 26.26 -27.50 64.57
N LEU A 441 26.44 -27.41 63.24
CA LEU A 441 25.56 -26.72 62.31
C LEU A 441 25.03 -27.68 61.22
N GLU A 442 23.71 -27.83 61.14
CA GLU A 442 23.03 -28.61 60.12
C GLU A 442 22.59 -27.73 58.94
N VAL A 443 22.62 -28.30 57.73
CA VAL A 443 22.18 -27.68 56.48
C VAL A 443 20.81 -28.25 56.08
N VAL A 444 19.75 -27.52 56.37
CA VAL A 444 18.35 -27.96 56.18
C VAL A 444 17.79 -27.39 54.87
N GLU A 445 17.22 -28.25 54.02
CA GLU A 445 16.47 -27.82 52.82
C GLU A 445 15.08 -27.29 53.22
N ILE A 446 14.76 -26.03 52.89
CA ILE A 446 13.44 -25.47 53.23
C ILE A 446 12.39 -25.86 52.17
N ALA A 447 11.85 -27.07 52.30
CA ALA A 447 10.63 -27.47 51.62
C ALA A 447 9.49 -26.50 51.98
N HIS A 448 9.00 -25.75 50.99
CA HIS A 448 7.76 -24.98 51.08
C HIS A 448 6.68 -25.70 50.27
N ASP A 449 5.50 -25.90 50.85
CA ASP A 449 4.30 -26.38 50.15
C ASP A 449 3.75 -25.29 49.20
N ILE A 450 4.44 -25.11 48.08
CA ILE A 450 3.99 -24.28 46.97
C ILE A 450 3.27 -25.19 45.98
N THR A 451 1.99 -25.45 46.26
CA THR A 451 1.08 -26.13 45.35
C THR A 451 1.04 -25.36 44.03
N LEU A 452 1.40 -26.00 42.92
CA LEU A 452 1.07 -25.47 41.59
C LEU A 452 -0.46 -25.42 41.46
N PRO A 453 -1.05 -24.39 40.83
CA PRO A 453 -2.49 -24.36 40.59
C PRO A 453 -2.93 -25.66 39.92
N ALA A 454 -3.95 -26.30 40.50
CA ALA A 454 -4.51 -27.53 39.95
C ALA A 454 -5.01 -27.30 38.52
N MET A 455 -5.07 -28.37 37.72
CA MET A 455 -5.84 -28.31 36.49
C MET A 455 -7.33 -28.20 36.87
N GLU A 456 -7.87 -26.99 36.70
CA GLU A 456 -9.31 -26.72 36.68
C GLU A 456 -10.00 -27.66 35.67
N ASP A 457 -11.27 -28.02 35.93
CA ASP A 457 -12.09 -28.75 34.96
C ASP A 457 -12.23 -27.91 33.67
N PRO A 458 -11.75 -28.38 32.51
CA PRO A 458 -11.79 -27.60 31.28
C PRO A 458 -13.19 -27.09 30.89
N VAL A 459 -14.25 -27.84 31.21
CA VAL A 459 -15.64 -27.49 30.87
C VAL A 459 -16.14 -26.35 31.75
N GLU A 460 -15.90 -26.43 33.06
CA GLU A 460 -16.29 -25.35 33.99
C GLU A 460 -15.39 -24.12 33.80
N THR A 461 -14.10 -24.29 33.51
CA THR A 461 -13.19 -23.21 33.09
C THR A 461 -13.71 -22.50 31.84
N GLU A 462 -14.11 -23.21 30.77
CA GLU A 462 -14.63 -22.56 29.55
C GLU A 462 -15.90 -21.76 29.84
N LYS A 463 -16.84 -22.33 30.61
CA LYS A 463 -18.09 -21.70 31.03
C LYS A 463 -17.85 -20.43 31.87
N LEU A 464 -16.94 -20.49 32.84
CA LEU A 464 -16.55 -19.33 33.65
C LEU A 464 -15.86 -18.24 32.79
N LEU A 465 -14.96 -18.63 31.88
CA LEU A 465 -14.32 -17.70 30.94
C LEU A 465 -15.33 -17.03 30.00
N LYS A 466 -16.35 -17.76 29.52
CA LYS A 466 -17.44 -17.23 28.68
C LYS A 466 -18.22 -16.14 29.41
N ALA A 467 -18.61 -16.36 30.67
CA ALA A 467 -19.25 -15.33 31.50
C ALA A 467 -18.32 -14.12 31.73
N GLU A 468 -17.06 -14.36 32.11
CA GLU A 468 -16.09 -13.30 32.40
C GLU A 468 -15.75 -12.44 31.16
N ALA A 469 -15.78 -13.01 29.96
CA ALA A 469 -15.49 -12.34 28.70
C ALA A 469 -16.46 -11.21 28.33
N TYR A 470 -17.62 -11.11 28.99
CA TYR A 470 -18.53 -9.97 28.84
C TYR A 470 -17.99 -8.69 29.51
N ALA A 471 -17.02 -8.82 30.44
CA ALA A 471 -16.38 -7.72 31.18
C ALA A 471 -14.93 -7.43 30.74
N TRP A 472 -14.39 -8.09 29.72
CA TRP A 472 -13.01 -7.83 29.25
C TRP A 472 -12.95 -6.64 28.27
N PRO A 473 -12.01 -5.69 28.43
CA PRO A 473 -11.80 -4.62 27.45
C PRO A 473 -11.48 -5.16 26.04
N ARG A 474 -12.01 -4.55 24.98
CA ARG A 474 -11.67 -4.88 23.59
C ARG A 474 -10.59 -3.94 23.06
N LEU A 475 -9.53 -4.48 22.47
CA LEU A 475 -8.46 -3.71 21.83
C LEU A 475 -8.96 -3.00 20.56
N VAL A 476 -8.83 -1.66 20.51
CA VAL A 476 -9.34 -0.81 19.42
C VAL A 476 -8.26 -0.33 18.44
N ALA A 477 -7.01 -0.72 18.65
CA ALA A 477 -5.89 -0.52 17.73
C ALA A 477 -4.84 -1.64 17.89
N PRO A 478 -3.95 -1.86 16.89
CA PRO A 478 -2.84 -2.81 17.01
C PRO A 478 -1.90 -2.48 18.19
N PRO A 479 -1.56 -3.44 19.08
CA PRO A 479 -0.70 -3.19 20.24
C PRO A 479 0.73 -2.76 19.88
N LEU A 480 1.22 -1.70 20.53
CA LEU A 480 2.58 -1.15 20.34
C LEU A 480 3.60 -1.94 21.17
N LYS A 481 4.27 -2.89 20.52
CA LYS A 481 5.13 -3.91 21.14
C LYS A 481 6.58 -3.41 21.28
N ARG A 482 6.94 -2.85 22.45
CA ARG A 482 8.31 -2.38 22.78
C ARG A 482 9.13 -3.46 23.50
N SER A 483 10.39 -3.16 23.81
CA SER A 483 11.21 -4.01 24.69
C SER A 483 10.74 -3.84 26.14
N GLY A 484 10.51 -4.95 26.85
CA GLY A 484 10.09 -4.94 28.26
C GLY A 484 8.64 -4.54 28.55
N PHE A 485 7.90 -3.92 27.61
CA PHE A 485 6.48 -3.58 27.78
C PHE A 485 5.72 -3.52 26.44
N VAL A 486 4.38 -3.62 26.51
CA VAL A 486 3.46 -3.41 25.39
C VAL A 486 2.49 -2.29 25.79
N VAL A 487 2.23 -1.33 24.91
CA VAL A 487 1.20 -0.30 25.10
C VAL A 487 -0.01 -0.64 24.24
N MET A 488 -1.20 -0.52 24.82
CA MET A 488 -2.46 -1.02 24.27
C MET A 488 -3.53 0.06 24.39
N ASP A 489 -4.32 0.26 23.33
CA ASP A 489 -5.51 1.12 23.34
C ASP A 489 -6.75 0.21 23.29
N ALA A 490 -7.67 0.37 24.24
CA ALA A 490 -8.87 -0.45 24.39
C ALA A 490 -10.15 0.37 24.59
N CYS A 491 -11.27 -0.18 24.17
CA CYS A 491 -12.61 0.17 24.60
C CYS A 491 -12.94 -0.68 25.83
N MET A 492 -13.41 -0.03 26.89
CA MET A 492 -13.60 -0.61 28.22
C MET A 492 -15.08 -0.94 28.50
N PRO A 493 -15.37 -1.77 29.52
CA PRO A 493 -16.73 -1.91 30.07
C PRO A 493 -17.31 -0.61 30.60
N ASP A 494 -16.48 0.31 31.15
CA ASP A 494 -16.92 1.62 31.66
C ASP A 494 -17.04 2.69 30.55
N GLU A 495 -17.42 2.27 29.35
CA GLU A 495 -17.74 3.08 28.17
C GLU A 495 -16.62 4.00 27.66
N LYS A 496 -15.39 3.86 28.16
CA LYS A 496 -14.25 4.71 27.78
C LYS A 496 -13.31 4.07 26.77
N LEU A 497 -12.59 4.93 26.05
CA LEU A 497 -11.33 4.55 25.41
C LEU A 497 -10.18 4.80 26.39
N MET A 498 -9.44 3.75 26.75
CA MET A 498 -8.29 3.81 27.66
C MET A 498 -7.02 3.33 26.97
N ARG A 499 -5.91 4.01 27.25
CA ARG A 499 -4.55 3.53 26.96
C ARG A 499 -3.94 2.95 28.23
N PHE A 500 -3.44 1.72 28.18
CA PHE A 500 -2.73 1.10 29.29
C PHE A 500 -1.44 0.42 28.86
N THR A 501 -0.61 0.03 29.83
CA THR A 501 0.68 -0.64 29.59
C THR A 501 0.75 -1.99 30.30
N VAL A 502 1.12 -3.02 29.54
CA VAL A 502 1.45 -4.35 30.05
C VAL A 502 2.96 -4.49 30.09
N ALA A 503 3.54 -4.26 31.26
CA ALA A 503 4.98 -4.41 31.50
C ALA A 503 5.34 -5.87 31.81
N LYS A 504 6.55 -6.30 31.45
CA LYS A 504 7.10 -7.63 31.77
C LYS A 504 7.16 -7.93 33.27
N SER A 505 7.12 -6.90 34.12
CA SER A 505 7.02 -6.98 35.58
C SER A 505 5.60 -7.24 36.12
N LEU A 506 4.56 -7.30 35.27
CA LEU A 506 3.22 -7.78 35.65
C LEU A 506 3.07 -9.30 35.57
N GLY A 507 4.03 -10.01 34.99
CA GLY A 507 3.97 -11.45 34.81
C GLY A 507 4.50 -11.88 33.45
N LYS A 508 5.04 -13.11 33.38
CA LYS A 508 5.58 -13.66 32.13
C LYS A 508 4.47 -14.05 31.16
N GLN A 509 3.33 -14.54 31.66
CA GLN A 509 2.18 -14.95 30.85
C GLN A 509 1.45 -13.73 30.27
N SER A 510 0.99 -12.79 31.10
CA SER A 510 0.35 -11.55 30.67
C SER A 510 1.20 -10.74 29.69
N TYR A 511 2.52 -10.64 29.90
CA TYR A 511 3.42 -10.00 28.93
C TYR A 511 3.60 -10.80 27.63
N TYR A 512 3.59 -12.14 27.66
CA TYR A 512 3.61 -12.97 26.45
C TYR A 512 2.32 -12.78 25.64
N ASP A 513 1.18 -12.84 26.31
CA ASP A 513 -0.15 -12.69 25.72
C ASP A 513 -0.32 -11.30 25.09
N ALA A 514 0.06 -10.21 25.77
CA ALA A 514 0.05 -8.85 25.22
C ALA A 514 0.91 -8.70 23.94
N ARG A 515 2.01 -9.46 23.81
CA ARG A 515 2.81 -9.50 22.58
C ARG A 515 2.15 -10.32 21.46
N LYS A 516 1.24 -11.24 21.81
CA LYS A 516 0.50 -12.08 20.86
C LYS A 516 -0.88 -11.54 20.50
N SER A 517 -1.42 -10.57 21.25
CA SER A 517 -2.67 -9.89 20.91
C SER A 517 -2.61 -9.09 19.60
N GLY A 518 -3.74 -9.02 18.92
CA GLY A 518 -4.02 -8.21 17.73
C GLY A 518 -5.03 -7.08 17.99
N TRP A 519 -5.52 -6.46 16.92
CA TRP A 519 -6.64 -5.52 16.95
C TRP A 519 -7.96 -6.32 16.99
N GLY A 520 -8.92 -5.90 17.81
CA GLY A 520 -10.23 -6.56 17.94
C GLY A 520 -10.28 -7.69 18.99
N ASP A 521 -9.13 -8.14 19.50
CA ASP A 521 -9.05 -9.07 20.64
C ASP A 521 -9.70 -8.49 21.91
N LEU A 522 -10.27 -9.35 22.75
CA LEU A 522 -10.49 -9.03 24.15
C LEU A 522 -9.16 -9.12 24.92
N TRP A 523 -9.05 -8.33 25.99
CA TRP A 523 -7.88 -8.27 26.86
C TRP A 523 -8.21 -8.77 28.28
N PRO A 524 -7.82 -10.01 28.64
CA PRO A 524 -8.25 -10.61 29.90
C PRO A 524 -7.36 -10.27 31.11
N HIS A 525 -6.11 -9.82 30.94
CA HIS A 525 -5.19 -9.65 32.07
C HIS A 525 -5.22 -8.26 32.71
N ALA A 526 -4.87 -8.17 33.99
CA ALA A 526 -4.63 -6.89 34.67
C ALA A 526 -3.52 -6.06 33.97
N PHE A 527 -3.64 -4.74 34.05
CA PHE A 527 -2.76 -3.76 33.38
C PHE A 527 -2.36 -2.61 34.31
N LYS A 528 -1.36 -1.81 33.92
CA LYS A 528 -0.89 -0.63 34.69
C LYS A 528 -0.96 0.65 33.89
N GLY A 529 -1.17 1.76 34.60
CA GLY A 529 -1.14 3.12 34.04
C GLY A 529 -2.21 3.35 32.97
N ALA A 530 -3.47 3.10 33.31
CA ALA A 530 -4.60 3.36 32.43
C ALA A 530 -4.87 4.88 32.36
N VAL A 531 -4.90 5.43 31.15
CA VAL A 531 -5.12 6.86 30.88
C VAL A 531 -6.22 7.02 29.84
N GLU A 532 -7.20 7.86 30.12
CA GLU A 532 -8.34 8.12 29.25
C GLU A 532 -7.92 8.82 27.95
N ARG A 533 -8.30 8.23 26.80
CA ARG A 533 -7.85 8.64 25.47
C ARG A 533 -8.75 9.71 24.87
N LYS A 534 -8.85 10.85 25.55
CA LYS A 534 -9.65 12.02 25.12
C LYS A 534 -9.25 12.58 23.75
N ARG A 535 -8.03 12.31 23.26
CA ARG A 535 -7.56 12.64 21.89
C ARG A 535 -6.60 11.58 21.34
N GLY A 536 -6.48 11.51 20.02
CA GLY A 536 -5.34 10.88 19.34
C GLY A 536 -5.49 9.41 18.92
N ILE A 537 -6.69 8.96 18.56
CA ILE A 537 -6.87 7.96 17.48
C ILE A 537 -7.47 8.75 16.31
N ARG A 538 -6.64 9.60 15.68
CA ARG A 538 -7.03 10.62 14.68
C ARG A 538 -8.35 11.36 14.97
N LEU A 539 -8.36 12.10 16.08
CA LEU A 539 -9.24 13.26 16.22
C LEU A 539 -8.49 14.48 15.64
N LEU A 540 -9.09 15.16 14.65
CA LEU A 540 -8.57 16.38 14.04
C LEU A 540 -9.43 17.63 14.32
N ILE A 541 -10.57 17.45 14.99
CA ILE A 541 -11.48 18.51 15.44
C ILE A 541 -11.75 18.27 16.94
N GLU A 542 -12.03 19.33 17.71
CA GLU A 542 -12.54 19.21 19.09
C GLU A 542 -14.06 19.00 19.04
N PRO A 543 -14.65 18.10 19.84
CA PRO A 543 -16.08 17.80 19.74
C PRO A 543 -16.92 19.03 20.05
N ASN A 544 -17.90 19.35 19.19
CA ASN A 544 -18.92 20.32 19.53
C ASN A 544 -19.82 19.76 20.64
N ALA A 545 -20.33 20.61 21.53
CA ALA A 545 -21.19 20.17 22.62
C ALA A 545 -22.59 19.77 22.13
N GLU A 546 -23.01 20.29 20.97
CA GLU A 546 -24.31 20.02 20.35
C GLU A 546 -24.37 18.62 19.74
N ASP A 547 -23.27 18.14 19.11
CA ASP A 547 -23.16 16.78 18.55
C ASP A 547 -23.14 15.68 19.64
N MET A 548 -22.83 16.04 20.90
CA MET A 548 -22.76 15.12 22.04
C MET A 548 -24.08 15.02 22.82
N ALA A 549 -25.14 15.70 22.39
CA ALA A 549 -26.46 15.51 22.96
C ALA A 549 -27.03 14.14 22.57
N LEU A 550 -27.59 13.41 23.54
CA LEU A 550 -28.62 12.43 23.20
C LEU A 550 -29.80 13.20 22.61
N PRO A 551 -30.51 12.66 21.59
CA PRO A 551 -31.77 13.24 21.14
C PRO A 551 -32.67 13.48 22.35
N SER A 552 -33.27 14.66 22.44
CA SER A 552 -34.27 14.90 23.47
C SER A 552 -35.48 13.99 23.24
N ALA A 553 -36.31 13.79 24.26
CA ALA A 553 -37.59 13.09 24.08
C ALA A 553 -38.48 13.77 23.03
N GLU A 554 -38.27 15.07 22.74
CA GLU A 554 -38.99 15.82 21.71
C GLU A 554 -38.41 15.55 20.31
N ASP A 555 -37.08 15.39 20.17
CA ASP A 555 -36.44 14.95 18.93
C ASP A 555 -36.78 13.49 18.60
N GLU A 556 -36.78 12.62 19.60
CA GLU A 556 -37.12 11.20 19.47
C GLU A 556 -38.61 11.04 19.08
N GLN A 557 -39.50 11.84 19.69
CA GLN A 557 -40.91 11.91 19.31
C GLN A 557 -41.10 12.47 17.89
N ALA A 558 -40.43 13.56 17.50
CA ALA A 558 -40.49 14.10 16.14
C ALA A 558 -39.97 13.11 15.07
N TRP A 559 -39.03 12.25 15.44
CA TRP A 559 -38.43 11.21 14.59
C TRP A 559 -39.23 9.89 14.53
N LEU A 560 -40.14 9.69 15.49
CA LEU A 560 -41.22 8.68 15.47
C LEU A 560 -42.43 9.18 14.67
N ASP A 561 -42.86 10.42 14.89
CA ASP A 561 -44.00 11.06 14.22
C ASP A 561 -43.69 11.52 12.78
N GLY A 562 -42.43 11.42 12.35
CA GLY A 562 -42.00 11.65 10.96
C GLY A 562 -41.90 13.12 10.56
N GLN A 563 -41.65 14.02 11.52
CA GLN A 563 -41.55 15.47 11.31
C GLN A 563 -40.11 16.01 11.31
N ALA A 564 -39.10 15.15 11.47
CA ALA A 564 -37.70 15.53 11.27
C ALA A 564 -37.43 15.75 9.76
N ASP A 565 -37.12 16.99 9.38
CA ASP A 565 -36.96 17.41 7.97
C ASP A 565 -35.92 16.56 7.21
N GLU A 566 -36.31 16.08 6.01
CA GLU A 566 -35.46 15.20 5.19
C GLU A 566 -34.13 15.86 4.78
N GLU A 567 -34.06 17.19 4.71
CA GLU A 567 -32.86 17.92 4.30
C GLU A 567 -31.75 17.95 5.37
N ASN A 568 -32.10 18.01 6.67
CA ASN A 568 -31.12 18.15 7.75
C ASN A 568 -30.46 16.81 8.13
N MET A 569 -31.07 15.67 7.81
CA MET A 569 -30.52 14.34 8.12
C MET A 569 -29.38 13.90 7.16
N PHE A 570 -29.13 14.65 6.09
CA PHE A 570 -28.06 14.38 5.11
C PHE A 570 -27.00 15.49 5.04
N ALA A 571 -27.04 16.46 5.95
CA ALA A 571 -26.03 17.50 6.10
C ALA A 571 -24.73 16.94 6.71
N VAL A 572 -23.95 16.22 5.90
CA VAL A 572 -22.53 15.97 6.20
C VAL A 572 -21.84 17.33 6.31
N ASP A 573 -21.03 17.55 7.36
CA ASP A 573 -20.19 18.75 7.50
C ASP A 573 -19.47 19.04 6.16
N PRO A 574 -19.60 20.25 5.59
CA PRO A 574 -18.97 20.60 4.31
C PRO A 574 -17.47 20.31 4.20
N ASP A 575 -16.72 20.27 5.31
CA ASP A 575 -15.31 19.87 5.30
C ASP A 575 -15.10 18.35 5.44
N MET A 576 -16.08 17.58 5.95
CA MET A 576 -16.10 16.11 5.87
C MET A 576 -16.50 15.61 4.47
N ASP A 577 -17.56 16.18 3.88
CA ASP A 577 -18.00 15.85 2.52
C ASP A 577 -16.88 16.08 1.48
N ARG A 578 -16.07 17.11 1.70
CA ARG A 578 -14.84 17.40 0.96
C ARG A 578 -13.79 16.29 1.10
N LEU A 579 -13.53 15.84 2.33
CA LEU A 579 -12.58 14.76 2.63
C LEU A 579 -13.02 13.42 2.00
N ILE A 580 -14.32 13.12 2.05
CA ILE A 580 -14.94 11.94 1.41
C ILE A 580 -14.79 12.02 -0.11
N LYS A 581 -15.05 13.19 -0.72
CA LYS A 581 -14.90 13.42 -2.16
C LYS A 581 -13.44 13.39 -2.64
N ASP A 582 -12.48 13.64 -1.76
CA ASP A 582 -11.06 13.45 -2.08
C ASP A 582 -10.62 11.98 -1.92
N LEU A 583 -11.13 11.25 -0.92
CA LEU A 583 -10.90 9.79 -0.78
C LEU A 583 -11.58 8.95 -1.88
N ALA A 584 -12.75 9.38 -2.38
CA ALA A 584 -13.49 8.65 -3.41
C ALA A 584 -12.84 8.71 -4.81
N LYS A 585 -12.00 9.72 -5.08
CA LYS A 585 -11.30 9.88 -6.37
C LYS A 585 -10.26 8.79 -6.64
N ASP A 586 -9.72 8.16 -5.59
CA ASP A 586 -8.73 7.08 -5.73
C ASP A 586 -9.33 5.74 -6.22
N ALA A 587 -10.66 5.64 -6.35
CA ALA A 587 -11.34 4.36 -6.55
C ALA A 587 -11.71 4.01 -8.01
N LEU A 588 -12.10 4.98 -8.86
CA LEU A 588 -12.73 4.71 -10.17
C LEU A 588 -12.34 5.71 -11.28
N VAL A 589 -11.69 5.19 -12.34
CA VAL A 589 -11.39 5.83 -13.63
C VAL A 589 -11.28 4.71 -14.69
N GLU A 590 -11.72 4.82 -15.95
CA GLU A 590 -12.92 5.43 -16.55
C GLU A 590 -13.06 4.79 -17.97
N VAL A 591 -14.08 5.16 -18.77
CA VAL A 591 -14.14 4.81 -20.21
C VAL A 591 -14.49 6.07 -21.01
N GLU A 592 -13.63 6.42 -21.96
CA GLU A 592 -13.61 7.68 -22.74
C GLU A 592 -14.43 7.52 -24.06
N ASP A 593 -14.57 8.47 -25.02
CA ASP A 593 -13.85 9.72 -25.37
C ASP A 593 -14.69 10.61 -26.36
N ILE A 594 -14.07 11.69 -26.90
CA ILE A 594 -14.22 12.33 -28.25
C ILE A 594 -14.91 13.73 -28.36
N GLY A 595 -14.17 14.80 -28.04
CA GLY A 595 -13.72 15.82 -29.03
C GLY A 595 -14.49 17.14 -29.36
N ALA A 596 -13.92 18.30 -28.94
CA ALA A 596 -13.27 19.38 -29.77
C ALA A 596 -14.05 20.20 -30.87
N PRO A 597 -13.54 21.35 -31.43
CA PRO A 597 -12.59 22.42 -30.98
C PRO A 597 -12.94 23.92 -31.37
N ALA A 598 -12.05 24.89 -31.03
CA ALA A 598 -11.71 26.17 -31.74
C ALA A 598 -12.65 27.45 -31.66
N THR A 599 -12.25 28.75 -31.78
CA THR A 599 -10.94 29.51 -31.86
C THR A 599 -11.08 31.07 -31.67
N VAL A 600 -10.22 31.70 -30.83
CA VAL A 600 -9.43 32.99 -30.93
C VAL A 600 -10.00 34.35 -31.47
N TYR A 601 -9.81 35.51 -30.74
CA TYR A 601 -9.07 36.78 -31.14
C TYR A 601 -9.45 38.16 -30.45
N SER A 602 -8.48 38.80 -29.74
CA SER A 602 -8.21 40.29 -29.61
C SER A 602 -9.29 41.30 -29.10
N ALA A 603 -9.07 42.60 -28.75
CA ALA A 603 -7.90 43.52 -28.74
C ALA A 603 -8.08 44.73 -27.74
N SER A 604 -7.05 45.58 -27.56
CA SER A 604 -7.03 47.05 -27.22
C SER A 604 -7.85 47.61 -26.02
N SER A 605 -7.21 48.17 -24.97
CA SER A 605 -6.90 49.61 -24.73
C SER A 605 -7.97 50.32 -23.83
N ASP A 606 -7.79 51.44 -23.13
CA ASP A 606 -6.75 52.50 -23.05
C ASP A 606 -6.48 52.95 -21.58
N TYR A 607 -5.54 53.89 -21.35
CA TYR A 607 -5.24 54.48 -20.03
C TYR A 607 -5.05 56.02 -20.11
N VAL A 608 -5.75 56.77 -19.24
CA VAL A 608 -5.50 58.20 -18.95
C VAL A 608 -5.75 58.50 -17.46
N PRO A 609 -4.85 59.20 -16.73
CA PRO A 609 -4.99 59.50 -15.29
C PRO A 609 -5.16 61.00 -14.96
N GLU A 610 -5.58 61.31 -13.72
CA GLU A 610 -5.35 62.58 -12.99
C GLU A 610 -5.88 62.47 -11.53
N PRO A 611 -5.60 63.40 -10.59
CA PRO A 611 -4.37 64.17 -10.34
C PRO A 611 -3.85 64.06 -8.87
N GLU A 612 -2.66 64.56 -8.56
CA GLU A 612 -2.11 64.60 -7.19
C GLU A 612 -2.64 65.77 -6.32
N VAL A 613 -2.74 65.56 -5.00
CA VAL A 613 -2.93 66.65 -4.01
C VAL A 613 -1.89 66.58 -2.90
N THR A 614 -0.96 67.53 -2.88
CA THR A 614 0.12 67.61 -1.88
C THR A 614 -0.39 67.98 -0.48
N LYS A 615 0.06 67.29 0.57
CA LYS A 615 -0.07 67.74 1.98
C LYS A 615 1.27 67.61 2.73
N LYS A 616 1.74 68.72 3.31
CA LYS A 616 2.97 68.78 4.11
C LYS A 616 2.87 67.85 5.34
N ARG A 617 3.89 67.03 5.56
CA ARG A 617 3.93 66.03 6.65
C ARG A 617 4.52 66.64 7.93
N LYS A 618 3.84 66.50 9.06
CA LYS A 618 4.37 66.88 10.39
C LYS A 618 5.36 65.84 10.90
N GLU A 619 6.31 66.26 11.72
CA GLU A 619 7.25 65.37 12.41
C GLU A 619 6.55 64.46 13.44
N PRO A 620 6.98 63.19 13.58
CA PRO A 620 6.31 62.23 14.45
C PRO A 620 6.77 62.33 15.92
N LYS A 621 5.83 62.54 16.83
CA LYS A 621 6.09 62.79 18.27
C LYS A 621 6.34 61.54 19.13
N THR A 622 6.48 60.33 18.58
CA THR A 622 6.54 59.08 19.36
C THR A 622 7.80 58.24 19.10
N GLU A 623 8.29 57.58 20.15
CA GLU A 623 9.56 56.84 20.14
C GLU A 623 9.55 55.65 19.17
N ALA A 624 8.40 54.99 19.01
CA ALA A 624 8.19 53.93 18.02
C ALA A 624 8.29 54.46 16.58
N ALA A 625 7.84 55.69 16.31
CA ALA A 625 7.95 56.31 15.00
C ALA A 625 9.39 56.77 14.70
N LYS A 626 10.14 57.29 15.69
CA LYS A 626 11.59 57.54 15.57
C LYS A 626 12.35 56.25 15.22
N LYS A 627 12.07 55.14 15.91
CA LYS A 627 12.68 53.82 15.61
C LYS A 627 12.37 53.36 14.18
N ARG A 628 11.11 53.49 13.73
CA ARG A 628 10.72 53.17 12.33
C ARG A 628 11.39 54.08 11.30
N ALA A 629 11.61 55.36 11.60
CA ALA A 629 12.35 56.28 10.73
C ALA A 629 13.83 55.87 10.58
N ALA A 630 14.54 55.68 11.69
CA ALA A 630 15.95 55.25 11.69
C ALA A 630 16.14 53.86 11.03
N GLN A 631 15.15 52.97 11.13
CA GLN A 631 15.18 51.66 10.46
C GLN A 631 14.94 51.77 8.94
N ARG A 632 14.24 52.81 8.48
CA ARG A 632 14.08 53.12 7.05
C ARG A 632 15.36 53.74 6.46
N GLU A 633 15.94 54.71 7.16
CA GLU A 633 17.23 55.35 6.80
C GLU A 633 18.37 54.32 6.69
N LYS A 634 18.44 53.37 7.64
CA LYS A 634 19.36 52.21 7.56
C LYS A 634 19.09 51.27 6.38
N ARG A 635 17.84 51.18 5.90
CA ARG A 635 17.49 50.41 4.68
C ARG A 635 17.88 51.16 3.40
N GLU A 636 17.72 52.48 3.36
CA GLU A 636 18.10 53.31 2.21
C GLU A 636 19.63 53.37 2.04
N THR A 637 20.40 53.65 3.10
CA THR A 637 21.88 53.59 3.07
C THR A 637 22.43 52.18 2.76
N ALA A 638 21.76 51.11 3.21
CA ALA A 638 22.10 49.75 2.80
C ALA A 638 21.80 49.47 1.31
N ARG A 639 20.76 50.10 0.75
CA ARG A 639 20.41 50.00 -0.68
C ARG A 639 21.46 50.71 -1.54
N GLU A 640 21.86 51.93 -1.18
CA GLU A 640 22.94 52.66 -1.85
C GLU A 640 24.27 51.91 -1.81
N ARG A 641 24.64 51.31 -0.66
CA ARG A 641 25.82 50.44 -0.56
C ARG A 641 25.72 49.24 -1.51
N LYS A 642 24.53 48.63 -1.66
CA LYS A 642 24.30 47.55 -2.63
C LYS A 642 24.45 48.01 -4.08
N THR A 643 23.98 49.21 -4.44
CA THR A 643 24.16 49.78 -5.78
C THR A 643 25.65 50.01 -6.06
N LYS A 644 26.37 50.73 -5.19
CA LYS A 644 27.81 50.96 -5.34
C LYS A 644 28.64 49.68 -5.38
N LEU A 645 28.24 48.61 -4.67
CA LEU A 645 28.86 47.28 -4.74
C LEU A 645 28.52 46.47 -6.01
N ARG A 646 27.40 46.77 -6.69
CA ARG A 646 27.06 46.19 -7.98
C ARG A 646 27.83 46.89 -9.09
N ASP A 647 27.91 48.21 -9.03
CA ASP A 647 28.53 49.02 -10.07
C ASP A 647 30.06 48.80 -10.03
N ALA A 648 30.69 48.79 -8.84
CA ALA A 648 32.10 48.36 -8.66
C ALA A 648 32.38 46.86 -8.92
N ARG A 649 31.34 46.06 -9.23
CA ARG A 649 31.48 44.70 -9.77
C ARG A 649 31.43 44.67 -11.31
N SER A 650 30.84 45.68 -11.94
CA SER A 650 30.87 45.88 -13.39
C SER A 650 32.30 46.15 -13.85
N ASP A 651 32.94 47.16 -13.26
CA ASP A 651 34.31 47.58 -13.59
C ASP A 651 35.33 46.42 -13.45
N LYS A 652 35.11 45.56 -12.45
CA LYS A 652 35.99 44.39 -12.19
C LYS A 652 35.75 43.22 -13.15
N ALA A 653 34.63 43.19 -13.86
CA ALA A 653 34.36 42.22 -14.93
C ALA A 653 35.07 42.59 -16.25
N GLU A 654 35.34 43.87 -16.49
CA GLU A 654 36.09 44.30 -17.68
C GLU A 654 37.59 44.00 -17.54
N LEU A 655 38.22 44.30 -16.39
CA LEU A 655 39.63 43.94 -16.17
C LEU A 655 39.89 42.43 -16.32
N THR A 656 38.97 41.58 -15.85
CA THR A 656 39.13 40.11 -15.93
C THR A 656 38.92 39.53 -17.34
N ARG A 657 38.68 40.37 -18.36
CA ARG A 657 38.72 40.00 -19.77
C ARG A 657 40.11 40.10 -20.41
N ALA A 658 41.04 40.84 -19.79
CA ALA A 658 42.41 41.02 -20.30
C ALA A 658 43.35 39.87 -19.94
N ASP A 659 43.24 39.31 -18.72
CA ASP A 659 44.20 38.34 -18.16
C ASP A 659 44.18 36.93 -18.80
N ARG A 660 43.36 36.68 -19.84
CA ARG A 660 43.23 35.37 -20.50
C ARG A 660 44.21 35.12 -21.65
N LEU A 661 45.20 35.97 -21.84
CA LEU A 661 46.19 35.88 -22.94
C LEU A 661 47.56 35.30 -22.53
N PHE A 662 47.72 34.83 -21.28
CA PHE A 662 48.94 34.16 -20.81
C PHE A 662 48.68 32.73 -20.32
N TYR A 663 49.63 31.84 -20.66
CA TYR A 663 49.72 30.38 -20.45
C TYR A 663 49.20 29.44 -21.55
N ARG A 664 50.04 29.26 -22.59
CA ARG A 664 50.18 27.98 -23.29
C ARG A 664 51.57 27.84 -23.92
N ASP A 665 52.51 27.24 -23.20
CA ASP A 665 53.78 26.71 -23.73
C ASP A 665 54.41 25.71 -22.74
N ALA A 666 55.38 24.92 -23.23
CA ALA A 666 55.98 23.72 -22.62
C ALA A 666 55.00 22.51 -22.49
N ASP A 667 55.39 21.25 -22.80
CA ASP A 667 56.71 20.71 -23.17
C ASP A 667 56.67 19.82 -24.43
N THR A 668 57.85 19.52 -24.98
CA THR A 668 58.04 18.72 -26.21
C THR A 668 58.99 17.53 -25.98
N ALA A 669 58.73 16.37 -26.60
CA ALA A 669 59.74 15.30 -26.78
C ALA A 669 59.29 14.17 -27.73
N THR A 670 59.65 14.25 -29.03
CA THR A 670 60.50 13.28 -29.76
C THR A 670 60.33 13.42 -31.28
N VAL A 671 61.43 13.25 -32.03
CA VAL A 671 61.51 13.45 -33.48
C VAL A 671 62.08 12.19 -34.14
N ARG A 672 61.52 11.80 -35.29
CA ARG A 672 62.24 11.18 -36.42
C ARG A 672 61.63 11.66 -37.73
N GLU A 673 62.48 12.03 -38.68
CA GLU A 673 62.07 12.57 -39.98
C GLU A 673 61.68 11.46 -40.98
N PHE A 674 60.80 11.77 -41.95
CA PHE A 674 61.23 12.17 -43.29
C PHE A 674 60.11 12.83 -44.12
N GLU A 675 60.55 13.53 -45.17
CA GLU A 675 59.80 14.33 -46.15
C GLU A 675 58.95 13.48 -47.13
N ALA A 676 58.02 14.00 -47.94
CA ALA A 676 57.15 15.19 -47.90
C ALA A 676 56.19 15.11 -49.13
N ASP A 677 55.01 15.73 -49.05
CA ASP A 677 54.29 16.35 -50.18
C ASP A 677 53.03 17.08 -49.67
N ASP A 678 52.74 18.25 -50.23
CA ASP A 678 51.68 19.25 -49.89
C ASP A 678 51.09 19.75 -51.24
N PRO A 679 50.06 20.64 -51.38
CA PRO A 679 49.58 21.61 -50.38
C PRO A 679 48.07 21.95 -50.31
N GLU A 680 47.75 22.79 -49.30
CA GLU A 680 46.74 23.88 -49.28
C GLU A 680 45.23 23.53 -49.37
N THR A 681 44.39 23.73 -48.32
CA THR A 681 43.78 24.99 -47.77
C THR A 681 42.62 25.56 -48.62
N GLU A 682 41.65 26.37 -48.14
CA GLU A 682 41.34 27.04 -46.85
C GLU A 682 39.78 27.08 -46.62
N PRO A 683 39.22 27.65 -45.53
CA PRO A 683 37.83 27.37 -45.10
C PRO A 683 36.74 28.40 -45.49
N LEU A 684 35.47 28.04 -45.28
CA LEU A 684 34.28 28.88 -45.51
C LEU A 684 34.02 29.91 -44.40
N ARG A 685 33.48 31.08 -44.79
CA ARG A 685 33.18 32.22 -43.90
C ARG A 685 31.78 32.14 -43.26
N PRO A 686 31.55 32.80 -42.09
CA PRO A 686 30.21 32.98 -41.53
C PRO A 686 29.34 33.93 -42.37
N LEU A 687 28.02 33.78 -42.28
CA LEU A 687 27.03 34.67 -42.88
C LEU A 687 26.47 35.66 -41.87
N SER A 688 26.78 36.94 -42.07
CA SER A 688 26.07 38.07 -41.45
C SER A 688 26.10 39.28 -42.39
N GLU A 689 24.94 39.91 -42.59
CA GLU A 689 24.74 41.23 -43.21
C GLU A 689 25.10 41.39 -44.71
N MET A 690 24.06 41.31 -45.57
CA MET A 690 23.93 42.19 -46.75
C MET A 690 22.46 42.32 -47.20
N GLU A 691 21.93 43.53 -47.06
CA GLU A 691 20.68 44.10 -47.59
C GLU A 691 21.08 45.35 -48.44
N PRO A 692 20.21 46.04 -49.21
CA PRO A 692 18.78 45.81 -49.46
C PRO A 692 18.37 45.79 -50.95
N GLY A 693 17.06 45.60 -51.25
CA GLY A 693 16.50 45.76 -52.61
C GLY A 693 14.98 45.92 -52.68
N LEU A 694 14.47 47.16 -52.69
CA LEU A 694 13.03 47.49 -52.78
C LEU A 694 12.43 47.27 -54.18
N ARG A 695 11.12 46.92 -54.25
CA ARG A 695 10.06 47.85 -54.74
C ARG A 695 8.61 47.33 -54.65
N ASP A 696 7.77 48.23 -54.13
CA ASP A 696 6.38 48.57 -54.46
C ASP A 696 5.27 47.53 -54.73
N MET A 697 4.28 47.58 -53.83
CA MET A 697 2.85 47.83 -54.09
C MET A 697 2.06 47.00 -55.12
N GLY A 698 0.85 46.59 -54.70
CA GLY A 698 -0.34 47.04 -55.44
C GLY A 698 -1.51 46.07 -55.59
N ALA A 699 -2.37 46.01 -54.58
CA ALA A 699 -3.83 45.82 -54.66
C ALA A 699 -4.48 44.79 -55.64
N ALA A 700 -5.24 43.88 -55.03
CA ALA A 700 -6.58 43.43 -55.46
C ALA A 700 -6.84 42.96 -56.92
N LEU A 701 -7.42 41.76 -57.04
CA LEU A 701 -8.85 41.68 -57.35
C LEU A 701 -9.47 40.31 -57.00
N LYS A 702 -10.81 40.26 -57.08
CA LYS A 702 -11.63 39.06 -56.85
C LYS A 702 -11.80 38.30 -58.17
N ASP A 703 -12.06 36.99 -58.06
CA ASP A 703 -13.36 36.37 -58.43
C ASP A 703 -13.31 35.06 -59.26
N ASN A 704 -14.29 34.20 -58.97
CA ASN A 704 -14.95 33.19 -59.80
C ASN A 704 -14.17 32.18 -60.70
N ARG A 705 -14.36 30.90 -60.30
CA ARG A 705 -15.00 29.80 -61.10
C ARG A 705 -14.20 28.88 -62.05
N ARG A 706 -14.58 27.59 -61.92
CA ARG A 706 -14.82 26.58 -62.99
C ARG A 706 -13.62 26.05 -63.79
N ARG A 707 -13.18 24.82 -63.49
CA ARG A 707 -13.44 23.56 -64.27
C ARG A 707 -12.63 22.35 -63.76
N GLY A 708 -13.19 21.13 -63.91
CA GLY A 708 -12.43 19.86 -63.99
C GLY A 708 -12.01 19.57 -65.45
N PRO A 709 -11.39 18.42 -65.80
CA PRO A 709 -11.68 17.05 -65.34
C PRO A 709 -10.41 16.26 -64.91
N GLY A 710 -10.40 14.94 -64.60
CA GLY A 710 -11.48 13.98 -64.31
C GLY A 710 -11.21 12.52 -64.78
N PHE A 711 -11.51 11.52 -63.91
CA PHE A 711 -11.66 10.07 -64.18
C PHE A 711 -10.43 9.27 -64.69
N PRO A 712 -10.43 7.90 -64.67
CA PRO A 712 -11.38 6.95 -64.05
C PRO A 712 -10.79 6.24 -62.79
N PHE A 713 -11.52 5.60 -61.86
CA PHE A 713 -12.67 4.69 -61.88
C PHE A 713 -12.37 3.22 -62.31
N ASN A 714 -12.54 2.29 -61.37
CA ASN A 714 -13.06 0.95 -61.65
C ASN A 714 -13.96 0.49 -60.48
N THR A 715 -14.96 -0.33 -60.75
CA THR A 715 -16.06 -0.66 -59.82
C THR A 715 -16.18 -2.16 -59.60
N TYR A 716 -16.45 -2.57 -58.37
CA TYR A 716 -17.43 -3.62 -58.09
C TYR A 716 -18.15 -3.31 -56.79
N GLY A 717 -19.46 -3.46 -56.79
CA GLY A 717 -20.32 -3.32 -55.62
C GLY A 717 -21.44 -4.34 -55.68
N ARG A 718 -22.10 -4.56 -54.54
CA ARG A 718 -23.42 -5.17 -54.46
C ARG A 718 -24.18 -4.59 -53.27
N GLU A 719 -25.48 -4.43 -53.41
CA GLU A 719 -26.29 -3.63 -52.48
C GLU A 719 -26.67 -4.38 -51.20
N LEU A 720 -27.10 -3.63 -50.17
CA LEU A 720 -28.52 -3.60 -49.80
C LEU A 720 -28.90 -2.42 -48.88
N HIS A 721 -30.20 -2.13 -48.88
CA HIS A 721 -30.93 -1.07 -48.16
C HIS A 721 -31.20 -1.48 -46.67
N THR A 722 -31.61 -0.65 -45.69
CA THR A 722 -31.98 0.79 -45.62
C THR A 722 -32.04 1.28 -44.17
N SER A 723 -31.88 2.60 -43.96
CA SER A 723 -32.26 3.37 -42.75
C SER A 723 -31.42 3.12 -41.47
N ALA A 724 -31.36 4.02 -40.48
CA ALA A 724 -32.09 5.29 -40.31
C ALA A 724 -31.20 6.45 -39.81
N ARG A 725 -31.81 7.65 -39.85
CA ARG A 725 -31.37 8.97 -39.36
C ARG A 725 -30.35 8.93 -38.20
N GLY A 726 -29.21 9.58 -38.38
CA GLY A 726 -28.23 9.77 -37.30
C GLY A 726 -28.56 10.93 -36.36
N LEU A 727 -27.94 10.91 -35.18
CA LEU A 727 -27.79 12.04 -34.26
C LEU A 727 -26.30 12.19 -33.96
N HIS A 728 -25.76 13.40 -34.06
CA HIS A 728 -24.39 13.69 -33.64
C HIS A 728 -24.36 13.94 -32.13
N THR A 729 -23.50 13.22 -31.43
CA THR A 729 -23.09 13.53 -30.05
C THR A 729 -21.58 13.76 -30.03
N SER A 730 -21.15 15.01 -29.87
CA SER A 730 -19.78 15.34 -29.46
C SER A 730 -19.61 14.99 -27.99
N ALA A 731 -18.57 14.25 -27.62
CA ALA A 731 -18.27 13.98 -26.22
C ALA A 731 -17.41 15.11 -25.62
N ARG A 732 -17.32 15.13 -24.29
CA ARG A 732 -16.62 16.15 -23.51
C ARG A 732 -15.59 15.47 -22.61
N SER A 733 -14.32 15.80 -22.78
CA SER A 733 -13.25 15.42 -21.86
C SER A 733 -13.37 16.22 -20.56
N LEU A 734 -13.68 15.57 -19.45
CA LEU A 734 -13.82 16.23 -18.14
C LEU A 734 -12.48 16.49 -17.44
N SER A 735 -11.39 15.87 -17.90
CA SER A 735 -10.01 16.19 -17.54
C SER A 735 -9.05 15.71 -18.64
N VAL A 736 -7.73 15.87 -18.45
CA VAL A 736 -6.70 15.29 -19.35
C VAL A 736 -6.49 13.81 -18.99
N ALA A 737 -7.48 12.98 -19.32
CA ALA A 737 -7.33 11.54 -19.29
C ALA A 737 -6.37 11.07 -20.42
N PRO A 738 -5.54 10.03 -20.19
CA PRO A 738 -4.58 9.54 -21.18
C PRO A 738 -5.28 8.63 -22.20
N GLY A 739 -6.01 9.26 -23.13
CA GLY A 739 -6.86 8.66 -24.16
C GLY A 739 -6.50 7.25 -24.62
N ALA A 740 -7.46 6.33 -24.48
CA ALA A 740 -7.44 4.90 -24.85
C ALA A 740 -7.38 4.65 -26.37
N THR A 741 -6.49 5.36 -27.05
CA THR A 741 -6.05 5.05 -28.40
C THR A 741 -5.47 3.63 -28.43
N GLY A 742 -6.21 2.69 -29.01
CA GLY A 742 -5.82 1.28 -29.16
C GLY A 742 -4.56 1.03 -30.02
N SER A 743 -3.86 2.08 -30.43
CA SER A 743 -2.47 1.98 -30.83
C SER A 743 -1.59 1.73 -29.61
N SER A 744 -0.88 0.61 -29.58
CA SER A 744 0.44 0.60 -28.95
C SER A 744 1.28 1.69 -29.61
N GLN A 745 1.38 2.86 -28.95
CA GLN A 745 2.46 3.80 -29.22
C GLN A 745 3.76 3.12 -28.80
N LYS A 746 4.29 2.27 -29.68
CA LYS A 746 5.69 1.87 -29.64
C LYS A 746 6.49 3.16 -29.55
N SER A 747 7.22 3.33 -28.46
CA SER A 747 8.21 4.39 -28.36
C SER A 747 9.09 4.32 -29.61
N ALA A 748 9.23 5.42 -30.35
CA ALA A 748 10.08 5.46 -31.54
C ALA A 748 11.53 5.09 -31.18
N ARG A 749 11.90 5.33 -29.92
CA ARG A 749 13.09 4.80 -29.26
C ARG A 749 12.90 3.32 -28.84
N PRO A 750 13.83 2.40 -29.17
CA PRO A 750 13.87 1.05 -28.61
C PRO A 750 14.00 1.04 -27.08
N LYS A 751 13.57 -0.06 -26.45
CA LYS A 751 13.78 -0.30 -25.00
C LYS A 751 15.27 -0.29 -24.67
N VAL A 752 15.67 0.54 -23.71
CA VAL A 752 17.01 0.60 -23.15
C VAL A 752 17.27 -0.65 -22.31
N THR A 753 18.47 -1.21 -22.46
CA THR A 753 18.95 -2.44 -21.81
C THR A 753 20.37 -2.23 -21.29
N VAL A 754 20.85 -3.13 -20.42
CA VAL A 754 22.26 -3.16 -20.00
C VAL A 754 23.23 -3.13 -21.20
N ALA A 755 22.93 -3.90 -22.25
CA ALA A 755 23.76 -3.94 -23.46
C ALA A 755 23.79 -2.59 -24.22
N SER A 756 22.67 -1.87 -24.30
CA SER A 756 22.66 -0.53 -24.92
C SER A 756 23.33 0.52 -24.05
N LEU A 757 23.22 0.44 -22.71
CA LEU A 757 23.90 1.34 -21.78
C LEU A 757 25.43 1.16 -21.83
N GLN A 758 25.90 -0.08 -21.92
CA GLN A 758 27.33 -0.36 -22.14
C GLN A 758 27.80 0.14 -23.52
N ALA A 759 27.00 0.00 -24.57
CA ALA A 759 27.33 0.53 -25.89
C ALA A 759 27.38 2.08 -25.90
N GLN A 760 26.45 2.74 -25.20
CA GLN A 760 26.40 4.19 -25.01
C GLN A 760 27.67 4.69 -24.28
N HIS A 761 28.03 4.05 -23.15
CA HIS A 761 29.27 4.33 -22.44
C HIS A 761 30.52 4.11 -23.31
N ASN A 762 30.61 3.00 -24.04
CA ASN A 762 31.74 2.70 -24.92
C ASN A 762 31.88 3.70 -26.08
N ALA A 763 30.79 4.34 -26.50
CA ALA A 763 30.78 5.42 -27.49
C ALA A 763 31.13 6.80 -26.90
N GLY A 764 31.21 6.92 -25.57
CA GLY A 764 31.41 8.20 -24.88
C GLY A 764 30.17 9.08 -24.80
N ASP A 765 28.98 8.55 -25.10
CA ASP A 765 27.72 9.27 -24.99
C ASP A 765 27.21 9.27 -23.52
N PRO A 766 26.93 10.44 -22.90
CA PRO A 766 26.59 10.50 -21.48
C PRO A 766 25.21 9.92 -21.14
N ILE A 767 25.17 8.92 -20.28
CA ILE A 767 23.93 8.27 -19.83
C ILE A 767 23.12 9.24 -18.93
N THR A 768 21.86 9.46 -19.30
CA THR A 768 20.90 10.28 -18.56
C THR A 768 20.05 9.43 -17.62
N MET A 769 19.98 9.85 -16.35
CA MET A 769 19.20 9.16 -15.33
C MET A 769 18.42 10.15 -14.48
N LEU A 770 17.15 9.86 -14.21
CA LEU A 770 16.30 10.63 -13.28
C LEU A 770 15.52 9.68 -12.37
N THR A 771 15.16 10.16 -11.18
CA THR A 771 14.17 9.42 -10.39
C THR A 771 12.76 9.58 -10.95
N ALA A 772 11.89 8.60 -10.71
CA ALA A 772 10.45 8.75 -10.89
C ALA A 772 9.74 7.88 -9.85
N TYR A 773 8.53 8.27 -9.47
CA TYR A 773 7.81 7.65 -8.34
C TYR A 773 6.34 7.35 -8.66
N ASP A 774 5.82 7.89 -9.76
CA ASP A 774 4.43 7.78 -10.17
C ASP A 774 4.32 7.68 -11.70
N PHE A 775 3.09 7.49 -12.19
CA PHE A 775 2.83 7.40 -13.62
C PHE A 775 3.16 8.72 -14.36
N PRO A 776 2.67 9.92 -13.96
CA PRO A 776 3.02 11.18 -14.63
C PRO A 776 4.53 11.48 -14.74
N THR A 777 5.30 11.30 -13.67
CA THR A 777 6.76 11.52 -13.65
C THR A 777 7.51 10.52 -14.55
N SER A 778 7.07 9.27 -14.57
CA SER A 778 7.65 8.25 -15.47
C SER A 778 7.34 8.53 -16.94
N VAL A 779 6.11 8.96 -17.28
CA VAL A 779 5.72 9.37 -18.64
C VAL A 779 6.50 10.61 -19.09
N LEU A 780 6.69 11.59 -18.20
CA LEU A 780 7.50 12.78 -18.47
C LEU A 780 8.96 12.42 -18.75
N SER A 781 9.56 11.56 -17.92
CA SER A 781 10.95 11.10 -18.09
C SER A 781 11.12 10.30 -19.39
N SER A 782 10.19 9.39 -19.69
CA SER A 782 10.22 8.57 -20.90
C SER A 782 10.08 9.44 -22.17
N ARG A 783 9.15 10.40 -22.18
CA ARG A 783 8.96 11.34 -23.30
C ARG A 783 10.12 12.33 -23.46
N ALA A 784 10.80 12.68 -22.38
CA ALA A 784 12.05 13.47 -22.41
C ALA A 784 13.25 12.67 -22.92
N GLY A 785 13.11 11.34 -23.12
CA GLY A 785 14.16 10.48 -23.64
C GLY A 785 15.19 10.04 -22.59
N VAL A 786 14.88 10.08 -21.29
CA VAL A 786 15.78 9.63 -20.22
C VAL A 786 16.16 8.16 -20.42
N ASP A 787 17.44 7.81 -20.24
CA ASP A 787 17.94 6.44 -20.47
C ASP A 787 17.56 5.48 -19.34
N ILE A 788 17.77 5.92 -18.08
CA ILE A 788 17.48 5.15 -16.87
C ILE A 788 16.50 5.91 -15.97
N VAL A 789 15.41 5.26 -15.56
CA VAL A 789 14.45 5.79 -14.58
C VAL A 789 14.59 5.03 -13.27
N LEU A 790 14.83 5.73 -12.16
CA LEU A 790 15.04 5.15 -10.83
C LEU A 790 13.85 5.38 -9.91
N VAL A 791 13.23 4.30 -9.44
CA VAL A 791 12.35 4.32 -8.26
C VAL A 791 13.26 4.28 -7.03
N GLY A 792 13.75 5.46 -6.65
CA GLY A 792 14.76 5.63 -5.61
C GLY A 792 14.18 5.76 -4.21
N ASP A 793 14.93 5.32 -3.20
CA ASP A 793 14.51 5.39 -1.79
C ASP A 793 14.30 6.83 -1.28
N SER A 794 14.86 7.82 -1.99
CA SER A 794 14.58 9.26 -1.86
C SER A 794 13.09 9.64 -1.89
N MET A 795 12.20 8.81 -2.44
CA MET A 795 10.74 9.01 -2.34
C MET A 795 10.22 9.04 -0.90
N ALA A 796 10.91 8.39 0.03
CA ALA A 796 10.65 8.52 1.46
C ALA A 796 10.56 9.99 1.89
N GLN A 797 11.47 10.84 1.38
CA GLN A 797 11.50 12.26 1.71
C GLN A 797 10.62 13.08 0.77
N VAL A 798 10.75 12.88 -0.55
CA VAL A 798 10.13 13.78 -1.55
C VAL A 798 8.70 13.41 -1.98
N CYS A 799 8.20 12.25 -1.55
CA CYS A 799 6.81 11.81 -1.79
C CYS A 799 6.07 11.49 -0.48
N LEU A 800 6.73 10.83 0.49
CA LEU A 800 6.11 10.38 1.74
C LEU A 800 6.35 11.29 2.94
N GLY A 801 7.21 12.32 2.81
CA GLY A 801 7.46 13.33 3.84
C GLY A 801 8.26 12.84 5.06
N TYR A 802 8.93 11.69 4.99
CA TYR A 802 9.81 11.20 6.04
C TYR A 802 11.11 12.01 6.13
N GLU A 803 11.69 12.12 7.33
CA GLU A 803 12.95 12.84 7.56
C GLU A 803 14.18 12.14 6.95
N SER A 804 14.09 10.84 6.64
CA SER A 804 15.17 10.01 6.05
C SER A 804 14.59 8.85 5.24
N THR A 805 15.43 8.10 4.51
CA THR A 805 14.99 6.94 3.72
C THR A 805 14.82 5.64 4.52
N ILE A 806 15.26 5.62 5.78
CA ILE A 806 15.23 4.44 6.68
C ILE A 806 13.81 3.86 6.93
N PRO A 807 12.71 4.64 7.04
CA PRO A 807 11.38 4.08 7.31
C PRO A 807 10.74 3.32 6.14
N LEU A 808 11.31 3.40 4.94
CA LEU A 808 10.73 2.89 3.69
C LEU A 808 10.69 1.36 3.66
N THR A 809 9.52 0.79 3.34
CA THR A 809 9.33 -0.66 3.26
C THR A 809 9.54 -1.19 1.84
N LEU A 810 9.68 -2.51 1.70
CA LEU A 810 9.74 -3.17 0.40
C LEU A 810 8.39 -3.07 -0.35
N GLU A 811 7.30 -3.05 0.39
CA GLU A 811 5.94 -2.84 -0.10
C GLU A 811 5.79 -1.45 -0.75
N ASP A 812 6.38 -0.41 -0.16
CA ASP A 812 6.38 0.96 -0.72
C ASP A 812 7.16 1.01 -2.04
N VAL A 813 8.36 0.43 -2.08
CA VAL A 813 9.15 0.39 -3.34
C VAL A 813 8.43 -0.42 -4.41
N VAL A 814 7.88 -1.59 -4.08
CA VAL A 814 7.07 -2.39 -5.02
C VAL A 814 5.79 -1.64 -5.44
N TYR A 815 5.22 -0.78 -4.60
CA TYR A 815 4.11 0.10 -4.99
C TYR A 815 4.54 1.13 -6.04
N HIS A 816 5.54 1.96 -5.73
CA HIS A 816 6.00 3.00 -6.65
C HIS A 816 6.60 2.44 -7.94
N THR A 817 7.30 1.30 -7.87
CA THR A 817 7.84 0.62 -9.07
C THR A 817 6.73 0.20 -10.03
N ARG A 818 5.60 -0.34 -9.52
CA ARG A 818 4.44 -0.69 -10.35
C ARG A 818 3.72 0.52 -10.94
N ALA A 819 3.80 1.69 -10.30
CA ALA A 819 3.25 2.93 -10.85
C ALA A 819 4.11 3.44 -12.02
N VAL A 820 5.43 3.49 -11.81
CA VAL A 820 6.43 3.91 -12.81
C VAL A 820 6.50 2.93 -13.99
N ALA A 821 6.43 1.63 -13.77
CA ALA A 821 6.48 0.59 -14.81
C ALA A 821 5.36 0.72 -15.86
N ARG A 822 4.26 1.42 -15.54
CA ARG A 822 3.16 1.70 -16.49
C ARG A 822 3.48 2.84 -17.46
N GLY A 823 4.36 3.78 -17.09
CA GLY A 823 4.66 4.99 -17.86
C GLY A 823 6.11 5.13 -18.33
N VAL A 824 7.03 4.31 -17.82
CA VAL A 824 8.48 4.33 -18.12
C VAL A 824 8.83 4.07 -19.59
N GLY A 825 7.95 3.43 -20.36
CA GLY A 825 8.09 3.24 -21.80
C GLY A 825 9.41 2.59 -22.22
N SER A 826 10.25 3.32 -22.97
CA SER A 826 11.54 2.84 -23.45
C SER A 826 12.68 2.87 -22.42
N SER A 827 12.57 3.62 -21.32
CA SER A 827 13.68 3.77 -20.37
C SER A 827 13.94 2.48 -19.58
N PHE A 828 15.18 2.28 -19.11
CA PHE A 828 15.53 1.17 -18.22
C PHE A 828 15.04 1.48 -16.80
N LEU A 829 14.19 0.63 -16.22
CA LEU A 829 13.61 0.83 -14.90
C LEU A 829 14.48 0.18 -13.82
N LEU A 830 15.11 1.01 -13.01
CA LEU A 830 15.89 0.61 -11.84
C LEU A 830 15.03 0.84 -10.58
N ALA A 831 15.02 -0.10 -9.63
CA ALA A 831 14.33 0.05 -8.34
C ALA A 831 15.30 -0.10 -7.16
N ASP A 832 15.16 0.72 -6.13
CA ASP A 832 16.02 0.65 -4.95
C ASP A 832 15.68 -0.54 -4.04
N MET A 833 16.69 -1.22 -3.51
CA MET A 833 16.49 -2.07 -2.35
C MET A 833 16.44 -1.20 -1.09
N PRO A 834 15.34 -1.19 -0.33
CA PRO A 834 15.24 -0.38 0.87
C PRO A 834 16.12 -0.93 1.99
N PHE A 835 16.32 -0.09 3.01
CA PHE A 835 17.17 -0.40 4.16
C PHE A 835 16.78 -1.73 4.84
N GLY A 836 17.79 -2.44 5.36
CA GLY A 836 17.62 -3.68 6.13
C GLY A 836 17.73 -4.97 5.30
N TYR A 837 17.36 -4.99 4.02
CA TYR A 837 17.46 -6.19 3.17
C TYR A 837 18.90 -6.48 2.72
N VAL A 838 19.66 -5.43 2.42
CA VAL A 838 21.06 -5.51 1.93
C VAL A 838 22.04 -6.07 2.98
N ALA A 839 21.74 -5.92 4.27
CA ALA A 839 22.69 -6.19 5.37
C ALA A 839 22.22 -7.24 6.39
N SER A 840 21.06 -7.88 6.19
CA SER A 840 20.50 -8.87 7.13
C SER A 840 20.88 -10.31 6.77
N SER A 841 20.76 -10.68 5.48
CA SER A 841 21.25 -11.94 4.91
C SER A 841 21.27 -11.84 3.39
N ILE A 842 22.05 -12.70 2.73
CA ILE A 842 22.05 -12.75 1.26
C ILE A 842 20.67 -13.20 0.77
N GLU A 843 20.07 -14.18 1.45
CA GLU A 843 18.73 -14.71 1.18
C GLU A 843 17.64 -13.62 1.22
N ALA A 844 17.63 -12.76 2.25
CA ALA A 844 16.68 -11.63 2.31
C ALA A 844 16.89 -10.61 1.19
N GLY A 845 18.14 -10.36 0.77
CA GLY A 845 18.46 -9.53 -0.39
C GLY A 845 17.99 -10.15 -1.71
N MET A 846 18.17 -11.47 -1.88
CA MET A 846 17.68 -12.22 -3.04
C MET A 846 16.15 -12.15 -3.14
N ASP A 847 15.43 -12.42 -2.05
CA ASP A 847 13.96 -12.37 -2.01
C ASP A 847 13.45 -10.95 -2.31
N ALA A 848 14.07 -9.92 -1.73
CA ALA A 848 13.73 -8.52 -2.01
C ALA A 848 13.92 -8.15 -3.48
N ALA A 849 15.06 -8.53 -4.06
CA ALA A 849 15.37 -8.29 -5.47
C ALA A 849 14.37 -8.98 -6.41
N VAL A 850 14.04 -10.25 -6.13
CA VAL A 850 13.04 -11.01 -6.88
C VAL A 850 11.68 -10.32 -6.82
N ARG A 851 11.28 -9.75 -5.68
CA ARG A 851 10.02 -8.99 -5.57
C ARG A 851 10.07 -7.66 -6.33
N LEU A 852 11.16 -6.90 -6.28
CA LEU A 852 11.32 -5.66 -7.06
C LEU A 852 11.23 -5.90 -8.58
N VAL A 853 11.82 -6.98 -9.08
CA VAL A 853 11.72 -7.36 -10.49
C VAL A 853 10.33 -7.93 -10.82
N LYS A 854 9.85 -8.94 -10.08
CA LYS A 854 8.65 -9.74 -10.42
C LYS A 854 7.32 -9.09 -10.04
N GLU A 855 7.25 -8.44 -8.88
CA GLU A 855 6.05 -7.67 -8.47
C GLU A 855 6.14 -6.22 -8.93
N GLY A 856 7.32 -5.59 -8.78
CA GLY A 856 7.55 -4.20 -9.14
C GLY A 856 7.52 -3.94 -10.65
N GLY A 857 8.16 -4.83 -11.43
CA GLY A 857 8.34 -4.68 -12.88
C GLY A 857 9.65 -3.98 -13.27
N ALA A 858 10.65 -3.95 -12.39
CA ALA A 858 11.96 -3.35 -12.69
C ALA A 858 12.82 -4.24 -13.62
N ASP A 859 13.62 -3.61 -14.48
CA ASP A 859 14.63 -4.27 -15.33
C ASP A 859 15.94 -4.57 -14.54
N GLY A 860 16.13 -3.93 -13.37
CA GLY A 860 17.27 -4.12 -12.47
C GLY A 860 17.08 -3.42 -11.12
N ILE A 861 18.05 -3.55 -10.22
CA ILE A 861 18.00 -2.99 -8.85
C ILE A 861 19.22 -2.15 -8.47
N LYS A 862 19.02 -1.12 -7.63
CA LYS A 862 20.08 -0.42 -6.88
C LYS A 862 20.21 -1.02 -5.49
N ILE A 863 21.44 -1.16 -4.98
CA ILE A 863 21.72 -1.56 -3.58
C ILE A 863 22.88 -0.73 -2.98
N GLU A 864 22.84 -0.43 -1.67
CA GLU A 864 23.80 0.47 -1.02
C GLU A 864 24.77 -0.25 -0.06
N GLY A 865 26.07 -0.24 -0.36
CA GLY A 865 27.09 -0.75 0.58
C GLY A 865 28.53 -0.70 0.10
N GLY A 866 29.42 -1.12 1.01
CA GLY A 866 30.84 -1.30 0.75
C GLY A 866 31.16 -2.75 0.36
N ARG A 867 32.33 -3.25 0.79
CA ARG A 867 32.77 -4.63 0.45
C ARG A 867 31.82 -5.71 0.98
N GLU A 868 31.04 -5.41 2.02
CA GLU A 868 30.10 -6.34 2.64
C GLU A 868 28.93 -6.76 1.72
N ILE A 869 28.63 -6.00 0.66
CA ILE A 869 27.55 -6.35 -0.29
C ILE A 869 28.03 -7.11 -1.52
N ILE A 870 29.34 -7.27 -1.72
CA ILE A 870 29.93 -7.99 -2.87
C ILE A 870 29.33 -9.41 -3.05
N PRO A 871 29.17 -10.24 -2.00
CA PRO A 871 28.56 -11.58 -2.15
C PRO A 871 27.09 -11.55 -2.57
N LEU A 872 26.38 -10.45 -2.29
CA LEU A 872 25.00 -10.25 -2.73
C LEU A 872 24.96 -9.79 -4.20
N VAL A 873 25.86 -8.89 -4.62
CA VAL A 873 26.04 -8.51 -6.04
C VAL A 873 26.34 -9.75 -6.89
N GLU A 874 27.33 -10.55 -6.49
CA GLU A 874 27.76 -11.76 -7.19
C GLU A 874 26.60 -12.75 -7.38
N ARG A 875 25.84 -13.03 -6.31
CA ARG A 875 24.74 -14.00 -6.35
C ARG A 875 23.51 -13.49 -7.12
N LEU A 876 23.20 -12.20 -7.05
CA LEU A 876 22.13 -11.58 -7.83
C LEU A 876 22.46 -11.56 -9.32
N SER A 877 23.68 -11.17 -9.68
CA SER A 877 24.15 -11.15 -11.07
C SER A 877 24.24 -12.56 -11.65
N ALA A 878 24.70 -13.54 -10.88
CA ALA A 878 24.69 -14.95 -11.28
C ALA A 878 23.27 -15.54 -11.42
N PHE A 879 22.28 -14.99 -10.69
CA PHE A 879 20.86 -15.34 -10.84
C PHE A 879 20.17 -14.60 -12.01
N GLY A 880 20.88 -13.66 -12.67
CA GLY A 880 20.37 -12.93 -13.83
C GLY A 880 19.62 -11.64 -13.51
N ILE A 881 19.74 -11.10 -12.28
CA ILE A 881 19.22 -9.78 -11.92
C ILE A 881 20.30 -8.72 -12.16
N SER A 882 20.00 -7.68 -12.94
CA SER A 882 20.92 -6.56 -13.19
C SER A 882 21.09 -5.71 -11.93
N VAL A 883 22.28 -5.70 -11.32
CA VAL A 883 22.58 -4.90 -10.11
C VAL A 883 23.44 -3.67 -10.42
N MET A 884 23.02 -2.50 -9.88
CA MET A 884 23.82 -1.28 -9.82
C MET A 884 24.17 -0.96 -8.35
N PRO A 885 25.36 -1.30 -7.84
CA PRO A 885 25.80 -0.90 -6.51
C PRO A 885 25.97 0.62 -6.39
N HIS A 886 25.63 1.17 -5.22
CA HIS A 886 25.86 2.56 -4.85
C HIS A 886 27.06 2.68 -3.90
N ILE A 887 28.09 3.40 -4.33
CA ILE A 887 29.29 3.75 -3.53
C ILE A 887 29.43 5.27 -3.36
N GLY A 888 30.12 5.71 -2.30
CA GLY A 888 30.21 7.12 -1.95
C GLY A 888 29.37 7.42 -0.70
N LEU A 889 28.64 8.53 -0.69
CA LEU A 889 27.67 8.83 0.37
C LEU A 889 26.41 7.98 0.17
N GLN A 890 26.06 7.16 1.17
CA GLN A 890 24.91 6.25 1.11
C GLN A 890 23.78 6.80 2.01
N PRO A 891 22.68 7.36 1.46
CA PRO A 891 21.57 7.93 2.24
C PRO A 891 21.02 7.01 3.32
N GLN A 892 20.93 5.69 3.06
CA GLN A 892 20.48 4.70 4.04
C GLN A 892 21.37 4.60 5.29
N ARG A 893 22.59 5.15 5.24
CA ARG A 893 23.59 5.19 6.33
C ARG A 893 23.85 6.60 6.85
N ALA A 894 23.17 7.62 6.31
CA ALA A 894 23.34 9.03 6.67
C ALA A 894 23.00 9.33 8.14
N GLY A 895 22.19 8.50 8.80
CA GLY A 895 21.95 8.57 10.25
C GLY A 895 23.21 8.32 11.11
N VAL A 896 24.25 7.70 10.55
CA VAL A 896 25.55 7.45 11.22
C VAL A 896 26.65 8.37 10.69
N THR A 897 26.71 8.61 9.37
CA THR A 897 27.78 9.39 8.74
C THR A 897 27.48 10.89 8.63
N GLY A 898 26.20 11.26 8.65
CA GLY A 898 25.68 12.52 8.10
C GLY A 898 25.81 12.61 6.58
N TYR A 899 25.08 13.55 5.98
CA TYR A 899 25.21 13.92 4.56
C TYR A 899 26.54 14.66 4.33
N ARG A 900 27.63 13.91 4.17
CA ARG A 900 29.00 14.42 4.03
C ARG A 900 29.68 13.77 2.83
N ALA A 901 30.41 14.60 2.06
CA ALA A 901 31.15 14.15 0.89
C ALA A 901 32.27 13.16 1.26
N GLN A 902 32.35 12.05 0.52
CA GLN A 902 33.25 10.91 0.77
C GLN A 902 34.51 10.97 -0.09
N GLY A 903 35.47 10.04 0.08
CA GLY A 903 36.69 10.00 -0.74
C GLY A 903 37.59 11.24 -0.62
N ARG A 904 37.52 11.98 0.50
CA ARG A 904 38.21 13.28 0.68
C ARG A 904 39.69 13.20 1.06
N THR A 905 40.22 11.99 1.27
CA THR A 905 41.65 11.74 1.54
C THR A 905 42.19 10.76 0.49
N ALA A 906 43.50 10.78 0.23
CA ALA A 906 44.11 9.93 -0.79
C ALA A 906 43.84 8.43 -0.56
N SER A 907 43.89 7.95 0.70
CA SER A 907 43.49 6.58 1.05
C SER A 907 42.02 6.33 0.68
N ALA A 908 41.09 7.12 1.23
CA ALA A 908 39.66 6.89 1.00
C ALA A 908 39.23 7.00 -0.47
N ALA A 909 39.98 7.75 -1.29
CA ALA A 909 39.81 7.76 -2.75
C ALA A 909 40.34 6.48 -3.41
N ALA A 910 41.54 6.01 -3.04
CA ALA A 910 42.12 4.77 -3.55
C ALA A 910 41.33 3.52 -3.11
N ASP A 911 40.88 3.49 -1.85
CA ASP A 911 40.03 2.45 -1.28
C ASP A 911 38.70 2.31 -2.04
N MET A 912 38.14 3.45 -2.50
CA MET A 912 36.91 3.52 -3.29
C MET A 912 37.13 3.12 -4.76
N VAL A 913 38.28 3.44 -5.34
CA VAL A 913 38.69 2.96 -6.69
C VAL A 913 38.88 1.45 -6.69
N ALA A 914 39.51 0.89 -5.65
CA ALA A 914 39.61 -0.56 -5.48
C ALA A 914 38.21 -1.21 -5.33
N LEU A 915 37.34 -0.62 -4.50
CA LEU A 915 35.95 -1.07 -4.32
C LEU A 915 35.16 -1.08 -5.64
N ALA A 916 35.35 -0.10 -6.52
CA ALA A 916 34.68 -0.06 -7.82
C ALA A 916 35.07 -1.26 -8.71
N GLY A 917 36.37 -1.57 -8.80
CA GLY A 917 36.85 -2.76 -9.53
C GLY A 917 36.42 -4.09 -8.88
N GLU A 918 36.29 -4.14 -7.55
CA GLU A 918 35.74 -5.30 -6.84
C GLU A 918 34.25 -5.51 -7.14
N MET A 919 33.47 -4.43 -7.27
CA MET A 919 32.04 -4.49 -7.65
C MET A 919 31.84 -4.87 -9.12
N GLU A 920 32.69 -4.35 -10.03
CA GLU A 920 32.73 -4.78 -11.43
C GLU A 920 33.05 -6.29 -11.53
N ALA A 921 34.05 -6.76 -10.80
CA ALA A 921 34.40 -8.18 -10.75
C ALA A 921 33.29 -9.07 -10.15
N ALA A 922 32.41 -8.51 -9.31
CA ALA A 922 31.21 -9.17 -8.80
C ALA A 922 30.02 -9.19 -9.79
N GLY A 923 30.18 -8.60 -10.99
CA GLY A 923 29.14 -8.58 -12.03
C GLY A 923 28.13 -7.44 -11.88
N ALA A 924 28.48 -6.34 -11.22
CA ALA A 924 27.72 -5.10 -11.31
C ALA A 924 27.65 -4.64 -12.78
N PHE A 925 26.48 -4.22 -13.26
CA PHE A 925 26.35 -3.74 -14.66
C PHE A 925 26.69 -2.26 -14.82
N ALA A 926 26.68 -1.50 -13.72
CA ALA A 926 26.97 -0.08 -13.61
C ALA A 926 27.21 0.26 -12.13
N LEU A 927 27.76 1.44 -11.84
CA LEU A 927 27.96 1.95 -10.47
C LEU A 927 27.32 3.32 -10.30
N LEU A 928 26.58 3.54 -9.21
CA LEU A 928 26.17 4.88 -8.79
C LEU A 928 27.23 5.44 -7.84
N VAL A 929 27.58 6.72 -8.01
CA VAL A 929 28.62 7.40 -7.23
C VAL A 929 28.10 8.74 -6.68
N GLU A 930 27.84 8.82 -5.37
CA GLU A 930 27.32 10.03 -4.72
C GLU A 930 28.38 10.83 -3.93
N ALA A 931 28.35 12.15 -4.13
CA ALA A 931 29.03 13.17 -3.32
C ALA A 931 30.54 12.95 -3.10
N VAL A 932 31.25 12.51 -4.14
CA VAL A 932 32.73 12.42 -4.14
C VAL A 932 33.37 13.65 -4.82
N PRO A 933 34.63 14.01 -4.49
CA PRO A 933 35.35 15.02 -5.25
C PRO A 933 35.46 14.65 -6.74
N HIS A 934 35.35 15.63 -7.63
CA HIS A 934 35.30 15.39 -9.08
C HIS A 934 36.52 14.65 -9.64
N HIS A 935 37.70 14.76 -9.01
CA HIS A 935 38.88 13.99 -9.39
C HIS A 935 38.76 12.51 -9.02
N VAL A 936 38.09 12.17 -7.92
CA VAL A 936 37.76 10.78 -7.56
C VAL A 936 36.74 10.22 -8.55
N GLY A 937 35.67 10.96 -8.87
CA GLY A 937 34.69 10.56 -9.90
C GLY A 937 35.33 10.34 -11.27
N THR A 938 36.22 11.24 -11.71
CA THR A 938 37.00 11.11 -12.95
C THR A 938 37.93 9.90 -12.94
N THR A 939 38.47 9.53 -11.78
CA THR A 939 39.37 8.37 -11.64
C THR A 939 38.58 7.07 -11.64
N LEU A 940 37.46 7.02 -10.90
CA LEU A 940 36.52 5.90 -10.87
C LEU A 940 36.06 5.54 -12.29
N ALA A 941 35.57 6.53 -13.04
CA ALA A 941 35.09 6.38 -14.42
C ALA A 941 36.16 5.97 -15.45
N ARG A 942 37.44 5.92 -15.05
CA ARG A 942 38.58 5.44 -15.86
C ARG A 942 39.19 4.14 -15.32
N SER A 943 38.72 3.65 -14.18
CA SER A 943 39.26 2.49 -13.46
C SER A 943 38.44 1.20 -13.64
N VAL A 944 37.21 1.35 -14.13
CA VAL A 944 36.28 0.26 -14.45
C VAL A 944 35.81 0.39 -15.90
N ASN A 945 35.33 -0.70 -16.51
CA ASN A 945 34.80 -0.73 -17.87
C ASN A 945 33.27 -0.57 -17.90
N ILE A 946 32.60 -0.72 -16.75
CA ILE A 946 31.15 -0.55 -16.59
C ILE A 946 30.76 0.92 -16.37
N PRO A 947 29.55 1.36 -16.75
CA PRO A 947 29.18 2.76 -16.67
C PRO A 947 29.10 3.27 -15.23
N THR A 948 29.65 4.46 -14.99
CA THR A 948 29.55 5.18 -13.72
C THR A 948 28.50 6.29 -13.82
N ILE A 949 27.52 6.32 -12.92
CA ILE A 949 26.49 7.36 -12.85
C ILE A 949 26.76 8.26 -11.66
N GLY A 950 27.05 9.53 -11.92
CA GLY A 950 27.41 10.50 -10.89
C GLY A 950 26.21 11.27 -10.33
N ILE A 951 26.19 11.51 -9.02
CA ILE A 951 25.39 12.56 -8.40
C ILE A 951 26.26 13.36 -7.43
N GLY A 952 26.62 14.58 -7.86
CA GLY A 952 27.65 15.37 -7.18
C GLY A 952 29.09 14.85 -7.32
N ALA A 953 29.32 13.79 -8.10
CA ALA A 953 30.63 13.19 -8.39
C ALA A 953 31.46 13.93 -9.46
N GLY A 954 30.94 15.02 -10.03
CA GLY A 954 31.55 15.75 -11.15
C GLY A 954 31.08 15.26 -12.53
N PRO A 955 31.42 15.99 -13.61
CA PRO A 955 30.85 15.76 -14.95
C PRO A 955 31.48 14.59 -15.72
N ASN A 956 32.59 14.02 -15.24
CA ASN A 956 33.40 13.04 -15.98
C ASN A 956 33.07 11.58 -15.66
N THR A 957 31.91 11.32 -15.05
CA THR A 957 31.32 9.97 -14.95
C THR A 957 30.57 9.63 -16.24
N SER A 958 30.41 8.34 -16.55
CA SER A 958 29.74 7.85 -17.77
C SER A 958 28.28 8.32 -17.93
N GLY A 959 27.65 8.76 -16.84
CA GLY A 959 26.34 9.40 -16.82
C GLY A 959 26.12 10.26 -15.57
N GLN A 960 24.92 10.83 -15.44
CA GLN A 960 24.50 11.67 -14.31
C GLN A 960 23.09 11.29 -13.84
N VAL A 961 22.84 11.39 -12.53
CA VAL A 961 21.51 11.23 -11.91
C VAL A 961 21.15 12.41 -11.02
N LEU A 962 19.87 12.80 -11.03
CA LEU A 962 19.27 13.74 -10.08
C LEU A 962 17.86 13.31 -9.68
N VAL A 963 17.43 13.80 -8.51
CA VAL A 963 16.06 13.64 -8.01
C VAL A 963 15.12 14.53 -8.85
N ILE A 964 14.03 13.97 -9.38
CA ILE A 964 13.17 14.70 -10.34
C ILE A 964 12.46 15.91 -9.72
N THR A 965 12.10 15.87 -8.44
CA THR A 965 11.52 17.02 -7.70
C THR A 965 12.50 18.20 -7.58
N ASP A 966 13.81 17.91 -7.48
CA ASP A 966 14.86 18.92 -7.47
C ASP A 966 15.08 19.52 -8.86
N VAL A 967 15.10 18.67 -9.90
CA VAL A 967 15.22 19.09 -11.30
C VAL A 967 14.05 19.99 -11.71
N LEU A 968 12.82 19.60 -11.37
CA LEU A 968 11.60 20.36 -11.68
C LEU A 968 11.40 21.57 -10.76
N GLY A 969 12.04 21.62 -9.59
CA GLY A 969 11.77 22.61 -8.56
C GLY A 969 10.32 22.51 -8.06
N SER A 970 9.86 21.30 -7.76
CA SER A 970 8.45 21.01 -7.44
C SER A 970 7.99 21.54 -6.07
N LEU A 971 8.91 21.66 -5.11
CA LEU A 971 8.62 22.24 -3.80
C LEU A 971 8.90 23.75 -3.83
N ASP A 972 7.86 24.57 -3.66
CA ASP A 972 8.01 26.04 -3.59
C ASP A 972 8.46 26.51 -2.19
N VAL A 973 9.61 26.00 -1.77
CA VAL A 973 10.22 26.29 -0.47
C VAL A 973 11.27 27.40 -0.59
N GLY A 974 10.97 28.43 -1.39
CA GLY A 974 11.85 29.58 -1.62
C GLY A 974 11.76 30.64 -0.51
N PRO A 975 12.74 31.57 -0.41
CA PRO A 975 12.69 32.69 0.56
C PRO A 975 11.57 33.72 0.29
N GLU A 976 10.77 33.52 -0.76
CA GLU A 976 9.62 34.36 -1.12
C GLU A 976 8.28 33.71 -0.72
N ALA A 977 8.29 32.46 -0.21
CA ALA A 977 7.10 31.68 0.16
C ALA A 977 6.40 32.13 1.48
N GLY A 978 6.76 33.30 2.02
CA GLY A 978 6.01 33.99 3.08
C GLY A 978 6.13 33.46 4.52
N GLY A 979 6.75 32.30 4.74
CA GLY A 979 7.01 31.77 6.09
C GLY A 979 8.11 32.50 6.85
N GLU A 980 8.10 32.44 8.19
CA GLU A 980 9.18 32.98 9.03
C GLU A 980 10.41 32.05 9.11
N GLU A 981 10.27 30.79 8.69
CA GLU A 981 11.37 29.82 8.66
C GLU A 981 12.27 29.99 7.43
N ALA A 982 13.57 29.72 7.60
CA ALA A 982 14.53 29.82 6.51
C ALA A 982 14.35 28.67 5.50
N PRO A 983 14.40 28.93 4.19
CA PRO A 983 14.16 27.93 3.16
C PRO A 983 15.16 26.75 3.24
N PRO A 984 14.71 25.49 3.04
CA PRO A 984 15.59 24.33 3.00
C PRO A 984 16.71 24.51 1.97
N LYS A 985 17.95 24.38 2.44
CA LYS A 985 19.12 24.66 1.63
C LYS A 985 19.42 23.49 0.70
N LEU A 986 19.03 23.61 -0.57
CA LEU A 986 19.34 22.66 -1.64
C LEU A 986 20.81 22.20 -1.60
N ALA A 987 21.03 20.90 -1.85
CA ALA A 987 22.36 20.31 -1.86
C ALA A 987 23.26 20.96 -2.93
N LYS A 988 24.56 21.10 -2.64
CA LYS A 988 25.50 21.86 -3.49
C LYS A 988 25.58 21.37 -4.95
N PHE A 989 25.27 20.09 -5.20
CA PHE A 989 25.29 19.47 -6.53
C PHE A 989 23.97 19.62 -7.30
N VAL A 990 22.89 20.07 -6.66
CA VAL A 990 21.60 20.26 -7.31
C VAL A 990 21.60 21.51 -8.17
N ARG A 991 21.12 21.36 -9.41
CA ARG A 991 20.66 22.45 -10.26
C ARG A 991 19.17 22.25 -10.52
N GLN A 992 18.36 23.27 -10.22
CA GLN A 992 16.99 23.32 -10.71
C GLN A 992 16.99 23.69 -12.19
N PHE A 993 16.19 22.99 -12.99
CA PHE A 993 15.98 23.23 -14.42
C PHE A 993 14.56 23.77 -14.69
N GLY A 994 13.60 23.45 -13.81
CA GLY A 994 12.26 24.03 -13.78
C GLY A 994 12.00 24.86 -12.51
N SER A 995 10.74 25.28 -12.37
CA SER A 995 10.20 25.97 -11.20
C SER A 995 8.72 25.59 -10.99
N VAL A 996 8.42 24.30 -11.10
CA VAL A 996 7.05 23.76 -11.14
C VAL A 996 6.27 24.15 -9.88
N GLY A 997 6.90 24.16 -8.71
CA GLY A 997 6.26 24.54 -7.45
C GLY A 997 5.58 25.92 -7.50
N ARG A 998 6.28 26.95 -8.00
CA ARG A 998 5.70 28.31 -8.17
C ARG A 998 4.55 28.33 -9.18
N ALA A 999 4.65 27.55 -10.26
CA ALA A 999 3.60 27.50 -11.28
C ALA A 999 2.34 26.81 -10.73
N SER A 1000 2.49 25.67 -10.04
CA SER A 1000 1.40 24.98 -9.34
C SER A 1000 0.79 25.86 -8.25
N ARG A 1001 1.62 26.56 -7.46
CA ARG A 1001 1.16 27.46 -6.42
C ARG A 1001 0.32 28.61 -6.98
N ALA A 1002 0.80 29.28 -8.03
CA ALA A 1002 0.06 30.34 -8.71
C ALA A 1002 -1.28 29.85 -9.28
N ALA A 1003 -1.32 28.66 -9.88
CA ALA A 1003 -2.57 28.08 -10.40
C ALA A 1003 -3.59 27.77 -9.28
N VAL A 1004 -3.13 27.30 -8.11
CA VAL A 1004 -3.98 27.03 -6.95
C VAL A 1004 -4.48 28.33 -6.30
N ASP A 1005 -3.62 29.33 -6.12
CA ASP A 1005 -4.02 30.64 -5.59
C ASP A 1005 -5.05 31.32 -6.52
N GLU A 1006 -4.87 31.20 -7.84
CA GLU A 1006 -5.79 31.75 -8.84
C GLU A 1006 -7.15 31.03 -8.82
N TYR A 1007 -7.18 29.70 -8.81
CA TYR A 1007 -8.42 28.93 -8.64
C TYR A 1007 -9.18 29.32 -7.36
N VAL A 1008 -8.46 29.48 -6.24
CA VAL A 1008 -9.04 29.94 -4.96
C VAL A 1008 -9.57 31.37 -5.06
N ARG A 1009 -8.91 32.27 -5.82
CA ARG A 1009 -9.38 33.64 -6.10
C ARG A 1009 -10.69 33.61 -6.89
N GLU A 1010 -10.77 32.82 -7.95
CA GLU A 1010 -11.90 32.84 -8.88
C GLU A 1010 -13.16 32.15 -8.35
N VAL A 1011 -13.00 31.06 -7.59
CA VAL A 1011 -14.10 30.45 -6.82
C VAL A 1011 -14.66 31.44 -5.79
N LYS A 1012 -13.78 32.14 -5.04
CA LYS A 1012 -14.21 33.14 -4.04
C LYS A 1012 -14.86 34.37 -4.67
N ALA A 1013 -14.42 34.77 -5.86
CA ALA A 1013 -15.04 35.84 -6.64
C ALA A 1013 -16.36 35.42 -7.33
N ARG A 1014 -16.69 34.12 -7.32
CA ARG A 1014 -17.75 33.51 -8.15
C ARG A 1014 -17.59 33.82 -9.65
N SER A 1015 -16.36 34.05 -10.11
CA SER A 1015 -16.04 34.19 -11.55
C SER A 1015 -15.82 32.84 -12.21
N TYR A 1016 -15.39 31.83 -11.45
CA TYR A 1016 -15.35 30.43 -11.86
C TYR A 1016 -16.42 29.61 -11.11
N PRO A 1017 -17.18 28.72 -11.77
CA PRO A 1017 -17.22 28.52 -13.22
C PRO A 1017 -18.02 29.62 -13.93
N ALA A 1018 -17.46 30.17 -15.01
CA ALA A 1018 -18.04 31.26 -15.77
C ALA A 1018 -19.30 30.82 -16.56
N VAL A 1019 -20.45 31.42 -16.26
CA VAL A 1019 -21.69 31.18 -17.00
C VAL A 1019 -21.69 31.97 -18.32
N PRO A 1020 -21.94 31.37 -19.50
CA PRO A 1020 -22.29 29.95 -19.77
C PRO A 1020 -21.12 29.11 -20.30
N ALA A 1021 -19.88 29.61 -20.28
CA ALA A 1021 -18.73 28.95 -20.93
C ALA A 1021 -18.28 27.66 -20.22
N GLU A 1022 -18.40 27.63 -18.89
CA GLU A 1022 -17.91 26.56 -18.01
C GLU A 1022 -19.06 25.90 -17.23
N THR A 1023 -20.31 26.21 -17.59
CA THR A 1023 -21.52 25.68 -16.94
C THR A 1023 -22.53 25.19 -17.97
N TYR A 1024 -23.57 24.50 -17.51
CA TYR A 1024 -24.62 23.96 -18.36
C TYR A 1024 -25.93 24.71 -18.15
N GLY A 1025 -26.38 25.42 -19.19
CA GLY A 1025 -27.69 26.05 -19.23
C GLY A 1025 -28.80 25.03 -19.50
N MET A 1026 -29.98 25.31 -18.94
CA MET A 1026 -31.23 24.61 -19.23
C MET A 1026 -31.93 25.24 -20.44
N PRO A 1027 -32.70 24.47 -21.26
CA PRO A 1027 -33.62 25.05 -22.25
C PRO A 1027 -34.58 26.06 -21.61
N LYS A 1028 -35.05 27.06 -22.37
CA LYS A 1028 -35.86 28.15 -21.78
C LYS A 1028 -37.20 27.65 -21.25
N GLU A 1029 -37.79 26.73 -21.98
CA GLU A 1029 -39.09 26.12 -21.75
C GLU A 1029 -39.05 25.28 -20.45
N GLU A 1030 -38.00 24.48 -20.30
CA GLU A 1030 -37.71 23.72 -19.08
C GLU A 1030 -37.38 24.64 -17.89
N LEU A 1031 -36.67 25.75 -18.12
CA LEU A 1031 -36.34 26.75 -17.08
C LEU A 1031 -37.58 27.51 -16.59
N GLU A 1032 -38.56 27.75 -17.46
CA GLU A 1032 -39.84 28.37 -17.10
C GLU A 1032 -40.74 27.41 -16.31
N GLU A 1033 -40.81 26.12 -16.67
CA GLU A 1033 -41.56 25.14 -15.85
C GLU A 1033 -40.82 24.80 -14.54
N PHE A 1034 -39.48 24.74 -14.54
CA PHE A 1034 -38.69 24.63 -13.31
C PHE A 1034 -39.05 25.76 -12.33
N ARG A 1035 -39.10 27.01 -12.79
CA ARG A 1035 -39.54 28.15 -11.96
C ARG A 1035 -40.95 27.96 -11.41
N ARG A 1036 -41.92 27.54 -12.23
CA ARG A 1036 -43.27 27.22 -11.74
C ARG A 1036 -43.31 26.11 -10.70
N ILE A 1037 -42.38 25.15 -10.75
CA ILE A 1037 -42.28 24.07 -9.77
C ILE A 1037 -41.77 24.62 -8.43
N MET A 1038 -40.76 25.51 -8.43
CA MET A 1038 -40.27 26.16 -7.21
C MET A 1038 -41.30 27.14 -6.62
N GLU A 1039 -41.93 27.97 -7.46
CA GLU A 1039 -43.02 28.90 -7.07
C GLU A 1039 -44.21 28.17 -6.41
N LYS A 1040 -44.49 26.92 -6.81
CA LYS A 1040 -45.53 26.07 -6.19
C LYS A 1040 -45.10 25.44 -4.86
N LYS A 1041 -43.80 25.30 -4.60
CA LYS A 1041 -43.23 24.83 -3.32
C LYS A 1041 -43.10 25.98 -2.30
N GLY A 1042 -42.95 27.22 -2.79
CA GLY A 1042 -42.73 28.41 -1.96
C GLY A 1042 -41.25 28.80 -1.85
N GLU A 1043 -40.42 28.33 -2.78
CA GLU A 1043 -38.96 28.50 -2.86
C GLU A 1043 -38.55 29.46 -4.00
#